data_AF-A0A735QDA8-F1
#
_entry.id   AF-A0A735QDA8-F1
#
_cell.length_a   1.000
_cell.length_b   1.000
_cell.length_c   1.000
_cell.angle_alpha   90.00
_cell.angle_beta   90.00
_cell.angle_gamma   90.00
#
_symmetry.space_group_name_H-M   'P 1'
#
loop_
_entity.id
_entity.type
_entity.pdbx_description
1 polymer ?
#
loop_
_entity_poly.entity_id
_entity_poly.type
_entity_poly.pdbx_seq_one_letter_code
_entity_poly.pdbx_strand_id
1 'polypeptide(L)'
;MNRIFRVLWNAATGTFVVTSETAKSRGKKSGRRKLAVSALISLSSIMVSADALANAGNDTGKGIGTENGWIAIGEGAEADSTITTKEKVAEDPSKGYVAGAGIAIGYYSKASGASSTALGGYSLAESIGSVALGAGAHTTSTAKYSMAVGTNAVASNLYAIALGTNANASGKNSIALGRDTVSSAERSLTVGLGANAASLDSMAFGYNTSVTSDAANGIAFGSGAVTSAKNSVAIGSNSTATEENVVSVGSDALKRKIVNVGNGAISESSTDAVNGSQLFATNANVTQNTTDIAANTDSINQNTTDIATNTTNINSLSDSVTTLTDDALLWDAASGAFSAKHNGSDSKLTNLAAGTLAADSTDAVNGSQLFDTNEKVDKNTADIATNTDSINQNTADITANTDSINQNTTDIAANTTNITQNSTAIENLNTSVSDINTSITGLTDNALLWDEDIGAFSANHGGSTSKITNVAAGALSEDSTDAVNGSQLYETNQKVDQNTSAIADINTSITNLGTDALSWDDEEGAFSASHGTSGTNKITNVAAGEIASDSTDAVNGSQLYETNMLISQYNESISQLAGDTSETYITENGTGVKYIRTNDNGLEGQDAYATGNGATAVGYDAVASGAGSLALGQNSSSSIDGSIALGSGSTSNRAISSGIQTTSVTSDGVVIGYNTTDRKLLGALSLGTDGESYRQITNVADGSEAQDAVTVRQLQNAIGAVTTTPTKYYHANSTEEDSLAVGTDSLAMGAKTIVNADAGIGIGLNTLVMADAINGIAIGSNARAYHANSIAMGNGSQTTRGAQTDYTAYNMDTPQNSVGEFSVGSEDGQRQITNVAAGSADTDAVNVGQLKVTDSRVAANTESINNLNTQVSSLDTRVTNIENGIGDIVTTGSTKYFKTNTDGVDANAQGADSVAIGSGSIAAAENSVALGTNSVADEANTVSVGSSTQQRRITNVAAGVNNTDAVNVAQLKASEAGSVRYETNADGSVNYSVLNLGDGSGGTTRIGNVSAAVNDTDAVNYAQLKRSVEEANTYTDQKMGEMNSKIKGVENKMSGGIASAMAMAGLPQAYAPGANMTSIAGGTFNGESAVAIGVSMVSESGGWVYKLQGTSNSQGDYSAAIGAGFQW
;
A
#
# COMPACT_ATOMS: atom_id res chain seq x y z
N MET A 1 -1.38 -50.80 47.96
CA MET A 1 -1.48 -52.21 47.49
C MET A 1 -0.70 -52.36 46.19
N ASN A 2 -0.23 -53.57 45.90
CA ASN A 2 0.33 -54.06 44.63
C ASN A 2 1.66 -53.48 44.09
N ARG A 3 2.34 -54.36 43.33
CA ARG A 3 3.76 -54.33 42.95
C ARG A 3 3.91 -54.01 41.45
N ILE A 4 5.07 -53.53 41.01
CA ILE A 4 5.42 -53.42 39.58
C ILE A 4 6.73 -54.18 39.31
N PHE A 5 6.72 -54.99 38.24
CA PHE A 5 7.84 -55.79 37.74
C PHE A 5 8.41 -55.14 36.46
N ARG A 6 9.62 -55.53 36.02
CA ARG A 6 10.18 -55.11 34.73
C ARG A 6 10.59 -56.32 33.90
N VAL A 7 10.20 -56.33 32.64
CA VAL A 7 10.47 -57.41 31.66
C VAL A 7 11.73 -57.06 30.88
N LEU A 8 12.59 -58.05 30.59
CA LEU A 8 13.82 -57.87 29.81
C LEU A 8 13.89 -58.90 28.66
N TRP A 9 14.40 -58.45 27.51
CA TRP A 9 14.58 -59.26 26.30
C TRP A 9 15.93 -60.00 26.35
N ASN A 10 15.93 -61.32 26.16
CA ASN A 10 17.15 -62.13 26.15
C ASN A 10 17.52 -62.61 24.75
N ALA A 11 18.52 -61.96 24.15
CA ALA A 11 18.99 -62.21 22.79
C ALA A 11 19.59 -63.62 22.55
N ALA A 12 19.87 -64.41 23.60
CA ALA A 12 20.42 -65.76 23.45
C ALA A 12 19.35 -66.88 23.37
N THR A 13 18.07 -66.57 23.62
CA THR A 13 16.97 -67.57 23.62
C THR A 13 15.68 -67.10 22.93
N GLY A 14 15.62 -65.85 22.44
CA GLY A 14 14.53 -65.37 21.59
C GLY A 14 13.18 -65.16 22.29
N THR A 15 13.15 -65.06 23.62
CA THR A 15 11.92 -64.89 24.41
C THR A 15 12.07 -63.86 25.54
N PHE A 16 10.95 -63.30 26.00
CA PHE A 16 10.87 -62.39 27.15
C PHE A 16 10.70 -63.18 28.46
N VAL A 17 11.43 -62.80 29.52
CA VAL A 17 11.37 -63.46 30.84
C VAL A 17 11.25 -62.40 31.96
N VAL A 18 10.60 -62.76 33.06
CA VAL A 18 10.37 -61.90 34.24
C VAL A 18 11.01 -62.52 35.48
N THR A 19 11.79 -61.76 36.24
CA THR A 19 12.48 -62.23 37.46
C THR A 19 12.46 -61.20 38.59
N SER A 20 12.63 -61.68 39.82
CA SER A 20 12.72 -60.89 41.06
C SER A 20 13.69 -61.59 42.01
N GLU A 21 14.80 -60.93 42.38
CA GLU A 21 15.82 -61.37 43.35
C GLU A 21 16.75 -60.16 43.63
N THR A 22 17.43 -59.95 44.76
CA THR A 22 17.75 -60.80 45.94
C THR A 22 18.80 -61.91 45.76
N ALA A 23 20.05 -61.48 45.50
CA ALA A 23 21.33 -62.09 45.95
C ALA A 23 22.11 -63.14 45.10
N LYS A 24 23.44 -62.89 45.03
CA LYS A 24 24.62 -63.79 44.89
C LYS A 24 25.03 -64.43 43.53
N SER A 25 26.24 -64.02 43.07
CA SER A 25 27.29 -64.83 42.41
C SER A 25 28.59 -63.98 42.32
N ARG A 26 29.85 -64.37 42.59
CA ARG A 26 30.58 -65.57 43.07
C ARG A 26 31.52 -66.39 42.13
N GLY A 27 31.73 -65.98 40.87
CA GLY A 27 33.03 -66.05 40.18
C GLY A 27 33.69 -67.40 39.82
N LYS A 28 34.90 -67.30 39.20
CA LYS A 28 35.99 -68.29 38.90
C LYS A 28 36.95 -67.60 37.88
N LYS A 29 38.24 -67.92 37.68
CA LYS A 29 39.39 -68.58 38.37
C LYS A 29 40.63 -68.23 37.50
N SER A 30 41.86 -68.09 38.00
CA SER A 30 42.81 -69.20 38.21
C SER A 30 44.20 -68.64 38.58
N GLY A 31 44.98 -69.35 39.42
CA GLY A 31 46.35 -68.95 39.80
C GLY A 31 46.77 -69.43 41.19
N ARG A 32 47.10 -70.72 41.36
CA ARG A 32 47.48 -71.31 42.66
C ARG A 32 48.95 -71.04 43.02
N ARG A 33 49.22 -70.58 44.25
CA ARG A 33 50.22 -71.19 45.16
C ARG A 33 49.63 -71.29 46.58
N LYS A 34 50.16 -72.21 47.40
CA LYS A 34 49.45 -72.84 48.54
C LYS A 34 49.48 -72.01 49.83
N LEU A 35 48.40 -72.08 50.61
CA LEU A 35 48.49 -71.90 52.08
C LEU A 35 49.28 -73.06 52.70
N ALA A 36 50.00 -72.77 53.78
CA ALA A 36 50.30 -73.72 54.84
C ALA A 36 49.94 -73.08 56.19
N VAL A 37 49.16 -73.79 56.99
CA VAL A 37 48.90 -73.46 58.39
C VAL A 37 49.90 -74.22 59.25
N SER A 38 50.54 -73.52 60.18
CA SER A 38 51.34 -74.06 61.29
C SER A 38 51.33 -73.00 62.40
N ALA A 39 50.86 -73.20 63.63
CA ALA A 39 50.79 -74.41 64.46
C ALA A 39 52.18 -74.99 64.78
N LEU A 40 52.86 -74.33 65.72
CA LEU A 40 54.06 -74.75 66.47
C LEU A 40 54.13 -73.75 67.65
N ILE A 41 54.00 -74.06 68.95
CA ILE A 41 54.34 -75.24 69.76
C ILE A 41 55.67 -75.88 69.34
N SER A 42 56.76 -75.27 69.78
CA SER A 42 58.06 -75.91 69.89
C SER A 42 58.55 -75.86 71.34
N LEU A 43 58.00 -76.73 72.18
CA LEU A 43 58.73 -77.28 73.32
C LEU A 43 59.75 -78.30 72.77
N SER A 44 61.00 -78.22 73.21
CA SER A 44 61.96 -79.34 73.44
C SER A 44 63.39 -79.08 72.95
N SER A 45 64.20 -78.44 73.79
CA SER A 45 65.61 -78.82 73.97
C SER A 45 66.00 -78.63 75.43
N ILE A 46 65.89 -79.73 76.18
CA ILE A 46 66.28 -79.84 77.58
C ILE A 46 67.80 -80.06 77.65
N MET A 47 68.54 -79.24 78.42
CA MET A 47 69.37 -79.69 79.55
C MET A 47 70.17 -78.55 80.19
N VAL A 48 70.04 -78.43 81.52
CA VAL A 48 70.99 -77.85 82.50
C VAL A 48 71.48 -76.42 82.20
N SER A 49 71.09 -75.40 82.98
CA SER A 49 71.25 -75.36 84.44
C SER A 49 70.02 -74.88 85.22
N ALA A 50 69.90 -75.35 86.46
CA ALA A 50 69.00 -74.78 87.45
C ALA A 50 69.59 -73.45 87.96
N ASP A 51 68.84 -72.35 87.79
CA ASP A 51 68.91 -71.12 88.60
C ASP A 51 67.92 -70.04 88.12
N ALA A 52 67.45 -70.09 86.85
CA ALA A 52 66.59 -69.06 86.26
C ALA A 52 65.08 -69.13 86.63
N LEU A 53 64.70 -69.85 87.70
CA LEU A 53 63.32 -69.85 88.23
C LEU A 53 63.14 -68.82 89.38
N ALA A 54 64.12 -67.93 89.57
CA ALA A 54 64.21 -66.99 90.69
C ALA A 54 64.11 -65.50 90.28
N ASN A 55 63.45 -65.16 89.16
CA ASN A 55 63.21 -63.75 88.79
C ASN A 55 61.79 -63.42 88.29
N ALA A 56 60.81 -64.26 88.63
CA ALA A 56 59.40 -63.89 88.57
C ALA A 56 59.06 -63.03 89.81
N GLY A 57 59.51 -61.78 89.82
CA GLY A 57 59.34 -60.91 90.99
C GLY A 57 60.02 -59.53 90.96
N ASN A 58 60.63 -59.10 89.85
CA ASN A 58 61.21 -57.75 89.75
C ASN A 58 60.16 -56.68 89.41
N ASP A 59 59.02 -56.70 90.10
CA ASP A 59 58.07 -55.59 90.06
C ASP A 59 58.67 -54.42 90.85
N THR A 60 59.26 -53.49 90.09
CA THR A 60 59.89 -52.27 90.61
C THR A 60 58.98 -51.06 90.46
N GLY A 61 57.69 -51.29 90.18
CA GLY A 61 56.68 -50.25 90.04
C GLY A 61 56.66 -49.32 91.25
N LYS A 62 56.71 -48.01 91.01
CA LYS A 62 56.72 -46.98 92.06
C LYS A 62 55.44 -46.17 92.02
N GLY A 63 54.69 -46.23 93.13
CA GLY A 63 53.77 -45.17 93.49
C GLY A 63 54.54 -43.91 93.87
N ILE A 64 54.20 -42.79 93.27
CA ILE A 64 54.79 -41.48 93.57
C ILE A 64 53.66 -40.59 94.09
N GLY A 65 53.48 -40.51 95.42
CA GLY A 65 52.38 -39.73 95.99
C GLY A 65 52.13 -39.97 97.46
N THR A 66 51.25 -39.16 98.06
CA THR A 66 50.92 -39.19 99.49
C THR A 66 49.62 -39.93 99.81
N GLU A 67 48.88 -40.41 98.80
CA GLU A 67 47.58 -41.07 98.96
C GLU A 67 47.62 -42.53 98.47
N ASN A 68 46.77 -43.38 99.05
CA ASN A 68 46.69 -44.81 98.75
C ASN A 68 45.74 -45.09 97.58
N GLY A 69 46.04 -46.09 96.76
CA GLY A 69 45.10 -46.66 95.77
C GLY A 69 45.62 -46.79 94.34
N TRP A 70 46.85 -46.36 94.06
CA TRP A 70 47.48 -46.47 92.74
C TRP A 70 47.82 -47.92 92.41
N ILE A 71 47.92 -48.21 91.11
CA ILE A 71 48.35 -49.52 90.59
C ILE A 71 49.55 -49.28 89.69
N ALA A 72 50.74 -49.71 90.10
CA ALA A 72 51.95 -49.69 89.27
C ALA A 72 52.43 -51.15 89.12
N ILE A 73 52.43 -51.69 87.89
CA ILE A 73 52.80 -53.09 87.63
C ILE A 73 53.74 -53.16 86.43
N GLY A 74 55.00 -53.53 86.68
CA GLY A 74 56.02 -53.72 85.65
C GLY A 74 57.33 -52.97 85.94
N GLU A 75 58.41 -53.43 85.31
CA GLU A 75 59.72 -52.80 85.46
C GLU A 75 59.69 -51.34 84.95
N GLY A 76 60.07 -50.41 85.83
CA GLY A 76 60.03 -48.97 85.54
C GLY A 76 58.65 -48.33 85.49
N ALA A 77 57.58 -49.02 85.91
CA ALA A 77 56.24 -48.44 85.94
C ALA A 77 56.10 -47.35 87.03
N GLU A 78 55.52 -46.20 86.71
CA GLU A 78 55.30 -45.10 87.66
C GLU A 78 53.82 -44.69 87.67
N ALA A 79 53.19 -44.70 88.85
CA ALA A 79 51.82 -44.22 89.02
C ALA A 79 51.78 -43.12 90.09
N ASP A 80 51.22 -41.97 89.74
CA ASP A 80 51.13 -40.80 90.61
C ASP A 80 49.71 -40.68 91.21
N SER A 81 49.61 -40.03 92.37
CA SER A 81 48.34 -39.71 93.03
C SER A 81 48.16 -38.22 93.28
N THR A 82 49.08 -37.37 92.83
CA THR A 82 49.21 -35.98 93.26
C THR A 82 48.66 -34.98 92.25
N ILE A 83 47.82 -34.07 92.74
CA ILE A 83 47.35 -32.91 91.98
C ILE A 83 48.40 -31.80 92.16
N THR A 84 49.28 -31.61 91.18
CA THR A 84 50.36 -30.61 91.23
C THR A 84 49.91 -29.18 90.88
N THR A 85 48.66 -28.97 90.47
CA THR A 85 48.10 -27.65 90.13
C THR A 85 46.85 -27.32 90.95
N LYS A 86 46.74 -26.09 91.47
CA LYS A 86 45.64 -25.59 92.34
C LYS A 86 44.27 -25.45 91.65
N GLU A 87 43.96 -26.22 90.62
CA GLU A 87 42.63 -26.28 90.04
C GLU A 87 41.70 -27.11 90.92
N LYS A 88 41.06 -26.46 91.90
CA LYS A 88 39.78 -26.93 92.40
C LYS A 88 38.80 -26.94 91.23
N VAL A 89 38.33 -28.12 90.82
CA VAL A 89 37.15 -28.23 89.96
C VAL A 89 35.98 -27.69 90.78
N ALA A 90 35.44 -26.55 90.35
CA ALA A 90 34.46 -25.81 91.13
C ALA A 90 33.04 -26.34 90.90
N GLU A 91 32.67 -27.42 91.58
CA GLU A 91 31.27 -27.79 91.83
C GLU A 91 31.17 -28.68 93.09
N ASP A 92 30.44 -28.20 94.10
CA ASP A 92 30.10 -28.87 95.38
C ASP A 92 31.26 -29.32 96.32
N PRO A 93 31.64 -28.51 97.34
CA PRO A 93 32.62 -28.88 98.36
C PRO A 93 32.17 -30.00 99.34
N SER A 94 30.91 -30.44 99.28
CA SER A 94 30.34 -31.41 100.25
C SER A 94 30.42 -32.87 99.78
N LYS A 95 30.83 -33.12 98.54
CA LYS A 95 31.10 -34.46 98.00
C LYS A 95 32.60 -34.64 97.82
N GLY A 96 33.22 -35.39 98.72
CA GLY A 96 34.63 -35.73 98.66
C GLY A 96 34.95 -36.65 97.48
N TYR A 97 35.18 -36.07 96.30
CA TYR A 97 35.95 -36.74 95.25
C TYR A 97 37.39 -36.89 95.74
N VAL A 98 37.72 -38.08 96.23
CA VAL A 98 39.11 -38.48 96.47
C VAL A 98 39.87 -38.33 95.15
N ALA A 99 41.10 -37.82 95.17
CA ALA A 99 41.93 -37.79 93.99
C ALA A 99 42.16 -39.24 93.54
N GLY A 100 41.45 -39.68 92.51
CA GLY A 100 41.54 -41.06 92.05
C GLY A 100 42.98 -41.37 91.67
N ALA A 101 43.54 -42.44 92.18
CA ALA A 101 44.95 -42.74 91.99
C ALA A 101 45.23 -43.26 90.57
N GLY A 102 46.42 -43.01 90.05
CA GLY A 102 46.82 -43.44 88.71
C GLY A 102 46.96 -44.96 88.57
N ILE A 103 46.76 -45.46 87.36
CA ILE A 103 46.99 -46.87 86.98
C ILE A 103 48.07 -46.89 85.89
N ALA A 104 49.23 -47.49 86.17
CA ALA A 104 50.34 -47.69 85.23
C ALA A 104 50.67 -49.20 85.14
N ILE A 105 50.43 -49.82 83.99
CA ILE A 105 50.65 -51.26 83.79
C ILE A 105 51.44 -51.48 82.49
N GLY A 106 52.72 -51.85 82.61
CA GLY A 106 53.63 -52.07 81.49
C GLY A 106 55.08 -51.70 81.78
N TYR A 107 55.99 -52.20 80.94
CA TYR A 107 57.42 -51.85 80.97
C TYR A 107 57.59 -50.34 80.71
N TYR A 108 58.12 -49.58 81.68
CA TYR A 108 58.25 -48.12 81.63
C TYR A 108 56.93 -47.35 81.34
N SER A 109 55.76 -47.87 81.74
CA SER A 109 54.49 -47.13 81.67
C SER A 109 54.40 -46.08 82.78
N LYS A 110 53.93 -44.86 82.48
CA LYS A 110 53.84 -43.77 83.47
C LYS A 110 52.45 -43.10 83.46
N ALA A 111 51.76 -43.12 84.60
CA ALA A 111 50.49 -42.44 84.83
C ALA A 111 50.71 -41.29 85.84
N SER A 112 51.15 -40.11 85.35
CA SER A 112 51.48 -38.94 86.19
C SER A 112 50.26 -38.08 86.55
N GLY A 113 49.15 -38.22 85.82
CA GLY A 113 47.95 -37.43 86.05
C GLY A 113 47.05 -38.02 87.13
N ALA A 114 46.40 -37.17 87.94
CA ALA A 114 45.36 -37.63 88.84
C ALA A 114 44.23 -38.33 88.05
N SER A 115 43.84 -39.52 88.49
CA SER A 115 42.86 -40.41 87.84
C SER A 115 43.22 -40.82 86.41
N SER A 116 44.51 -40.80 86.06
CA SER A 116 44.98 -41.22 84.75
C SER A 116 45.21 -42.73 84.65
N THR A 117 45.15 -43.27 83.43
CA THR A 117 45.38 -44.70 83.16
C THR A 117 46.36 -44.87 82.00
N ALA A 118 47.52 -45.46 82.25
CA ALA A 118 48.54 -45.84 81.29
C ALA A 118 48.66 -47.39 81.24
N LEU A 119 48.35 -48.00 80.09
CA LEU A 119 48.39 -49.46 79.90
C LEU A 119 49.16 -49.81 78.62
N GLY A 120 50.37 -50.33 78.77
CA GLY A 120 51.25 -50.72 77.66
C GLY A 120 52.71 -50.33 77.91
N GLY A 121 53.64 -51.00 77.22
CA GLY A 121 55.07 -50.63 77.32
C GLY A 121 55.29 -49.18 76.84
N TYR A 122 55.95 -48.36 77.63
CA TYR A 122 56.19 -46.93 77.39
C TYR A 122 54.92 -46.07 77.21
N SER A 123 53.73 -46.50 77.68
CA SER A 123 52.54 -45.64 77.66
C SER A 123 52.64 -44.51 78.69
N LEU A 124 52.32 -43.27 78.32
CA LEU A 124 52.42 -42.07 79.14
C LEU A 124 51.04 -41.40 79.30
N ALA A 125 50.52 -41.30 80.52
CA ALA A 125 49.30 -40.57 80.85
C ALA A 125 49.61 -39.42 81.83
N GLU A 126 49.94 -38.24 81.30
CA GLU A 126 50.52 -37.15 82.10
C GLU A 126 49.51 -36.16 82.72
N SER A 127 48.21 -36.26 82.42
CA SER A 127 47.23 -35.22 82.78
C SER A 127 45.96 -35.76 83.45
N ILE A 128 45.18 -34.86 84.06
CA ILE A 128 44.03 -35.22 84.90
C ILE A 128 42.99 -35.98 84.07
N GLY A 129 42.57 -37.15 84.55
CA GLY A 129 41.56 -38.00 83.93
C GLY A 129 41.93 -38.51 82.53
N SER A 130 43.22 -38.53 82.17
CA SER A 130 43.67 -38.93 80.83
C SER A 130 43.93 -40.44 80.71
N VAL A 131 43.71 -40.99 79.52
CA VAL A 131 43.76 -42.44 79.27
C VAL A 131 44.69 -42.76 78.10
N ALA A 132 45.80 -43.46 78.35
CA ALA A 132 46.79 -43.91 77.37
C ALA A 132 46.85 -45.45 77.32
N LEU A 133 46.24 -46.09 76.31
CA LEU A 133 46.17 -47.56 76.18
C LEU A 133 46.86 -48.04 74.89
N GLY A 134 48.03 -48.67 75.01
CA GLY A 134 48.84 -49.17 73.90
C GLY A 134 50.32 -48.87 74.10
N ALA A 135 51.19 -49.65 73.46
CA ALA A 135 52.63 -49.40 73.55
C ALA A 135 52.99 -48.02 72.97
N GLY A 136 53.68 -47.18 73.74
CA GLY A 136 53.99 -45.80 73.35
C GLY A 136 52.80 -44.84 73.23
N ALA A 137 51.59 -45.23 73.68
CA ALA A 137 50.44 -44.32 73.70
C ALA A 137 50.71 -43.15 74.68
N HIS A 138 50.42 -41.91 74.29
CA HIS A 138 50.81 -40.72 75.05
C HIS A 138 49.68 -39.68 75.12
N THR A 139 49.22 -39.37 76.34
CA THR A 139 48.46 -38.15 76.61
C THR A 139 49.33 -37.15 77.36
N THR A 140 49.62 -35.98 76.78
CA THR A 140 50.59 -35.01 77.33
C THR A 140 50.05 -34.30 78.57
N SER A 141 50.91 -33.62 79.33
CA SER A 141 50.54 -32.82 80.52
C SER A 141 49.41 -31.80 80.27
N THR A 142 49.27 -31.27 79.06
CA THR A 142 48.17 -30.36 78.64
C THR A 142 46.85 -31.06 78.32
N ALA A 143 46.84 -32.40 78.24
CA ALA A 143 45.75 -33.20 77.69
C ALA A 143 44.74 -33.70 78.76
N LYS A 144 44.14 -32.78 79.52
CA LYS A 144 43.13 -33.12 80.54
C LYS A 144 41.91 -33.79 79.89
N TYR A 145 41.38 -34.83 80.53
CA TYR A 145 40.24 -35.64 80.08
C TYR A 145 40.38 -36.19 78.63
N SER A 146 41.61 -36.41 78.18
CA SER A 146 41.92 -36.92 76.84
C SER A 146 42.08 -38.45 76.81
N MET A 147 42.02 -39.02 75.62
CA MET A 147 42.15 -40.47 75.42
C MET A 147 43.02 -40.78 74.20
N ALA A 148 44.16 -41.44 74.41
CA ALA A 148 45.04 -41.99 73.39
C ALA A 148 45.02 -43.52 73.45
N VAL A 149 44.47 -44.19 72.43
CA VAL A 149 44.29 -45.65 72.40
C VAL A 149 44.82 -46.23 71.09
N GLY A 150 45.91 -46.99 71.17
CA GLY A 150 46.64 -47.54 70.04
C GLY A 150 48.16 -47.41 70.21
N THR A 151 48.92 -48.20 69.46
CA THR A 151 50.39 -48.09 69.49
C THR A 151 50.81 -46.71 68.98
N ASN A 152 51.61 -45.97 69.75
CA ASN A 152 52.00 -44.58 69.49
C ASN A 152 50.83 -43.60 69.24
N ALA A 153 49.63 -43.87 69.76
CA ALA A 153 48.55 -42.89 69.71
C ALA A 153 48.91 -41.68 70.59
N VAL A 154 48.63 -40.45 70.15
CA VAL A 154 48.97 -39.22 70.88
C VAL A 154 47.73 -38.32 71.00
N ALA A 155 47.42 -37.88 72.21
CA ALA A 155 46.41 -36.85 72.46
C ALA A 155 47.03 -35.71 73.29
N SER A 156 47.13 -34.51 72.74
CA SER A 156 48.00 -33.44 73.32
C SER A 156 47.24 -32.27 73.96
N ASN A 157 45.91 -32.32 74.01
CA ASN A 157 45.09 -31.17 74.41
C ASN A 157 43.81 -31.58 75.14
N LEU A 158 43.14 -30.60 75.75
CA LEU A 158 41.91 -30.76 76.53
C LEU A 158 40.82 -31.45 75.68
N TYR A 159 40.24 -32.54 76.22
CA TYR A 159 39.23 -33.38 75.56
C TYR A 159 39.64 -33.97 74.19
N ALA A 160 40.93 -34.07 73.89
CA ALA A 160 41.39 -34.69 72.65
C ALA A 160 41.24 -36.23 72.67
N ILE A 161 40.84 -36.85 71.56
CA ILE A 161 40.66 -38.30 71.44
C ILE A 161 41.43 -38.82 70.23
N ALA A 162 42.43 -39.66 70.46
CA ALA A 162 43.17 -40.37 69.42
C ALA A 162 42.94 -41.89 69.56
N LEU A 163 42.33 -42.52 68.55
CA LEU A 163 42.02 -43.95 68.54
C LEU A 163 42.55 -44.62 67.26
N GLY A 164 43.69 -45.28 67.38
CA GLY A 164 44.36 -46.03 66.31
C GLY A 164 45.89 -45.94 66.39
N THR A 165 46.58 -46.77 65.60
CA THR A 165 48.06 -46.77 65.56
C THR A 165 48.58 -45.46 64.95
N ASN A 166 49.48 -44.77 65.64
CA ASN A 166 49.97 -43.42 65.27
C ASN A 166 48.86 -42.36 65.10
N ALA A 167 47.67 -42.54 65.67
CA ALA A 167 46.64 -41.50 65.66
C ALA A 167 47.10 -40.29 66.49
N ASN A 168 46.95 -39.06 65.99
CA ASN A 168 47.41 -37.84 66.65
C ASN A 168 46.28 -36.80 66.73
N ALA A 169 45.76 -36.58 67.93
CA ALA A 169 44.76 -35.56 68.24
C ALA A 169 45.43 -34.44 69.06
N SER A 170 46.02 -33.45 68.38
CA SER A 170 46.77 -32.36 69.04
C SER A 170 45.95 -31.08 69.22
N GLY A 171 44.81 -30.95 68.55
CA GLY A 171 43.88 -29.84 68.74
C GLY A 171 43.01 -29.99 70.00
N LYS A 172 42.59 -28.86 70.59
CA LYS A 172 41.59 -28.84 71.68
C LYS A 172 40.25 -29.38 71.16
N ASN A 173 39.59 -30.25 71.94
CA ASN A 173 38.35 -30.94 71.54
C ASN A 173 38.45 -31.70 70.19
N SER A 174 39.65 -32.12 69.77
CA SER A 174 39.86 -32.81 68.48
C SER A 174 39.69 -34.34 68.59
N ILE A 175 39.30 -34.99 67.49
CA ILE A 175 39.07 -36.45 67.45
C ILE A 175 39.72 -37.07 66.21
N ALA A 176 40.77 -37.88 66.42
CA ALA A 176 41.51 -38.62 65.40
C ALA A 176 41.20 -40.12 65.50
N LEU A 177 40.47 -40.68 64.52
CA LEU A 177 40.00 -42.07 64.50
C LEU A 177 40.51 -42.84 63.28
N GLY A 178 41.58 -43.61 63.45
CA GLY A 178 42.19 -44.41 62.40
C GLY A 178 43.69 -44.61 62.59
N ARG A 179 44.32 -45.35 61.68
CA ARG A 179 45.79 -45.42 61.63
C ARG A 179 46.33 -44.18 60.94
N ASP A 180 47.42 -43.62 61.46
CA ASP A 180 48.11 -42.42 60.95
C ASP A 180 47.18 -41.18 60.75
N THR A 181 46.08 -41.07 61.50
CA THR A 181 45.18 -39.90 61.44
C THR A 181 45.73 -38.70 62.18
N VAL A 182 45.56 -37.49 61.65
CA VAL A 182 45.98 -36.24 62.30
C VAL A 182 44.81 -35.26 62.43
N SER A 183 44.47 -34.86 63.66
CA SER A 183 43.49 -33.82 63.98
C SER A 183 44.20 -32.73 64.77
N SER A 184 44.79 -31.75 64.08
CA SER A 184 45.74 -30.82 64.69
C SER A 184 45.13 -29.49 65.15
N ALA A 185 43.91 -29.17 64.72
CA ALA A 185 43.23 -27.92 65.02
C ALA A 185 42.07 -28.07 66.02
N GLU A 186 41.66 -26.97 66.64
CA GLU A 186 40.54 -26.96 67.60
C GLU A 186 39.23 -27.40 66.94
N ARG A 187 38.46 -28.24 67.66
CA ARG A 187 37.17 -28.83 67.22
C ARG A 187 37.25 -29.65 65.91
N SER A 188 38.45 -30.07 65.49
CA SER A 188 38.63 -30.87 64.27
C SER A 188 38.30 -32.36 64.45
N LEU A 189 37.76 -32.99 63.41
CA LEU A 189 37.39 -34.41 63.38
C LEU A 189 38.05 -35.11 62.17
N THR A 190 38.66 -36.26 62.41
CA THR A 190 39.37 -37.03 61.39
C THR A 190 39.05 -38.50 61.52
N VAL A 191 38.55 -39.13 60.45
CA VAL A 191 38.15 -40.53 60.43
C VAL A 191 38.66 -41.22 59.17
N GLY A 192 39.46 -42.27 59.35
CA GLY A 192 39.96 -43.11 58.25
C GLY A 192 41.48 -43.05 58.07
N LEU A 193 42.04 -44.08 57.43
CA LEU A 193 43.49 -44.27 57.34
C LEU A 193 44.20 -43.10 56.64
N GLY A 194 45.18 -42.48 57.32
CA GLY A 194 46.00 -41.39 56.77
C GLY A 194 45.26 -40.07 56.54
N ALA A 195 44.07 -39.89 57.12
CA ALA A 195 43.32 -38.64 57.01
C ALA A 195 43.91 -37.53 57.89
N ASN A 196 43.69 -36.27 57.50
CA ASN A 196 44.24 -35.07 58.13
C ASN A 196 43.20 -33.94 58.19
N ALA A 197 42.97 -33.34 59.35
CA ALA A 197 42.14 -32.16 59.55
C ALA A 197 42.94 -31.07 60.29
N ALA A 198 43.40 -30.06 59.56
CA ALA A 198 44.40 -29.11 60.04
C ALA A 198 43.90 -27.68 60.30
N SER A 199 42.60 -27.40 60.16
CA SER A 199 42.00 -26.08 60.42
C SER A 199 40.85 -26.11 61.43
N LEU A 200 40.48 -24.94 61.96
CA LEU A 200 39.38 -24.78 62.91
C LEU A 200 38.08 -25.37 62.33
N ASP A 201 37.36 -26.15 63.14
CA ASP A 201 36.09 -26.81 62.73
C ASP A 201 36.19 -27.73 61.50
N SER A 202 37.40 -28.15 61.11
CA SER A 202 37.59 -28.99 59.93
C SER A 202 37.21 -30.46 60.16
N MET A 203 36.65 -31.10 59.12
CA MET A 203 36.27 -32.51 59.14
C MET A 203 36.83 -33.28 57.95
N ALA A 204 37.56 -34.37 58.21
CA ALA A 204 38.16 -35.23 57.19
C ALA A 204 37.69 -36.69 57.33
N PHE A 205 37.01 -37.23 56.33
CA PHE A 205 36.40 -38.57 56.34
C PHE A 205 36.82 -39.39 55.12
N GLY A 206 37.76 -40.33 55.29
CA GLY A 206 38.14 -41.28 54.24
C GLY A 206 39.59 -41.77 54.34
N TYR A 207 40.04 -42.48 53.31
CA TYR A 207 41.46 -42.79 53.13
C TYR A 207 42.18 -41.56 52.55
N ASN A 208 43.28 -41.12 53.19
CA ASN A 208 44.10 -39.98 52.76
C ASN A 208 43.30 -38.70 52.43
N THR A 209 42.21 -38.41 53.15
CA THR A 209 41.50 -37.12 53.02
C THR A 209 42.24 -36.02 53.75
N SER A 210 42.31 -34.81 53.19
CA SER A 210 42.99 -33.68 53.82
C SER A 210 42.16 -32.40 53.81
N VAL A 211 41.95 -31.81 54.98
CA VAL A 211 41.56 -30.40 55.11
C VAL A 211 42.80 -29.61 55.52
N THR A 212 43.25 -28.66 54.68
CA THR A 212 44.48 -27.90 54.91
C THR A 212 44.32 -26.88 56.04
N SER A 213 45.41 -26.28 56.51
CA SER A 213 45.43 -25.29 57.61
C SER A 213 44.55 -24.07 57.35
N ASP A 214 44.40 -23.64 56.11
CA ASP A 214 43.72 -22.41 55.74
C ASP A 214 42.21 -22.60 55.51
N ALA A 215 41.75 -23.84 55.48
CA ALA A 215 40.38 -24.26 55.19
C ALA A 215 39.50 -24.33 56.46
N ALA A 216 39.33 -23.19 57.14
CA ALA A 216 38.44 -23.09 58.30
C ALA A 216 37.00 -23.51 57.92
N ASN A 217 36.36 -24.29 58.80
CA ASN A 217 35.04 -24.91 58.56
C ASN A 217 35.01 -25.86 57.32
N GLY A 218 36.18 -26.26 56.81
CA GLY A 218 36.31 -27.11 55.63
C GLY A 218 35.98 -28.57 55.89
N ILE A 219 35.26 -29.20 54.96
CA ILE A 219 34.83 -30.60 55.06
C ILE A 219 35.35 -31.38 53.85
N ALA A 220 36.03 -32.51 54.05
CA ALA A 220 36.50 -33.41 53.00
C ALA A 220 35.95 -34.83 53.22
N PHE A 221 35.19 -35.37 52.26
CA PHE A 221 34.50 -36.65 52.38
C PHE A 221 34.73 -37.56 51.16
N GLY A 222 35.42 -38.69 51.37
CA GLY A 222 35.71 -39.71 50.36
C GLY A 222 37.21 -39.82 50.04
N SER A 223 37.67 -41.02 49.67
CA SER A 223 39.10 -41.34 49.48
C SER A 223 39.86 -40.30 48.64
N GLY A 224 40.89 -39.67 49.21
CA GLY A 224 41.71 -38.64 48.55
C GLY A 224 41.03 -37.29 48.34
N ALA A 225 39.88 -37.02 48.96
CA ALA A 225 39.24 -35.70 48.90
C ALA A 225 40.08 -34.64 49.65
N VAL A 226 40.17 -33.44 49.09
CA VAL A 226 40.94 -32.32 49.63
C VAL A 226 40.09 -31.05 49.68
N THR A 227 40.09 -30.39 50.83
CA THR A 227 39.49 -29.06 51.00
C THR A 227 40.57 -28.09 51.43
N SER A 228 40.79 -27.04 50.64
CA SER A 228 41.86 -26.06 50.85
C SER A 228 41.38 -24.62 50.98
N ALA A 229 40.06 -24.40 50.97
CA ALA A 229 39.43 -23.10 51.13
C ALA A 229 38.35 -23.12 52.23
N LYS A 230 38.03 -21.95 52.79
CA LYS A 230 37.11 -21.79 53.92
C LYS A 230 35.66 -22.06 53.53
N ASN A 231 34.86 -22.51 54.51
CA ASN A 231 33.41 -22.75 54.37
C ASN A 231 33.03 -23.72 53.23
N SER A 232 33.95 -24.58 52.81
CA SER A 232 33.80 -25.39 51.59
C SER A 232 33.79 -26.89 51.85
N VAL A 233 33.16 -27.63 50.95
CA VAL A 233 32.90 -29.06 51.09
C VAL A 233 33.37 -29.82 49.84
N ALA A 234 34.34 -30.72 49.99
CA ALA A 234 34.76 -31.66 48.93
C ALA A 234 34.06 -33.02 49.14
N ILE A 235 33.21 -33.42 48.20
CA ILE A 235 32.40 -34.66 48.26
C ILE A 235 32.79 -35.61 47.14
N GLY A 236 33.20 -36.83 47.50
CA GLY A 236 33.59 -37.89 46.58
C GLY A 236 35.10 -38.09 46.48
N SER A 237 35.51 -39.25 45.96
CA SER A 237 36.94 -39.59 45.89
C SER A 237 37.71 -38.64 44.97
N ASN A 238 38.87 -38.15 45.43
CA ASN A 238 39.71 -37.18 44.73
C ASN A 238 38.98 -35.88 44.32
N SER A 239 37.92 -35.50 45.06
CA SER A 239 37.29 -34.19 44.90
C SER A 239 38.12 -33.10 45.58
N THR A 240 38.19 -31.93 44.98
CA THR A 240 39.00 -30.80 45.44
C THR A 240 38.13 -29.54 45.58
N ALA A 241 38.09 -28.95 46.77
CA ALA A 241 37.40 -27.68 47.03
C ALA A 241 38.44 -26.58 47.30
N THR A 242 38.70 -25.76 46.28
CA THR A 242 39.78 -24.76 46.22
C THR A 242 39.31 -23.31 46.29
N GLU A 243 37.99 -23.06 46.22
CA GLU A 243 37.35 -21.75 46.34
C GLU A 243 36.55 -21.66 47.64
N GLU A 244 36.36 -20.47 48.20
CA GLU A 244 35.60 -20.30 49.45
C GLU A 244 34.08 -20.40 49.21
N ASN A 245 33.35 -20.97 50.18
CA ASN A 245 31.89 -21.12 50.18
C ASN A 245 31.32 -22.04 49.06
N VAL A 246 32.04 -23.07 48.63
CA VAL A 246 31.61 -23.98 47.54
C VAL A 246 31.41 -25.44 47.99
N VAL A 247 30.51 -26.16 47.30
CA VAL A 247 30.41 -27.62 47.38
C VAL A 247 30.99 -28.24 46.10
N SER A 248 32.22 -28.74 46.18
CA SER A 248 32.88 -29.43 45.06
C SER A 248 32.59 -30.93 45.09
N VAL A 249 31.96 -31.42 44.03
CA VAL A 249 31.70 -32.86 43.81
C VAL A 249 32.75 -33.54 42.93
N GLY A 250 33.88 -32.89 42.66
CA GLY A 250 34.88 -33.38 41.71
C GLY A 250 36.18 -32.59 41.75
N SER A 251 36.97 -32.71 40.70
CA SER A 251 38.20 -31.94 40.48
C SER A 251 38.35 -31.65 38.99
N ASP A 252 39.33 -30.84 38.59
CA ASP A 252 39.56 -30.52 37.17
C ASP A 252 39.75 -31.76 36.29
N ALA A 253 40.40 -32.79 36.86
CA ALA A 253 40.61 -34.08 36.21
C ALA A 253 39.37 -35.00 36.20
N LEU A 254 38.38 -34.77 37.08
CA LEU A 254 37.20 -35.62 37.22
C LEU A 254 35.96 -34.84 37.67
N LYS A 255 35.15 -34.41 36.70
CA LYS A 255 33.84 -33.79 36.93
C LYS A 255 32.74 -34.86 37.04
N ARG A 256 31.78 -34.68 37.94
CA ARG A 256 30.68 -35.63 38.20
C ARG A 256 29.33 -35.07 37.76
N LYS A 257 28.43 -35.96 37.33
CA LYS A 257 27.02 -35.62 37.11
C LYS A 257 26.29 -35.60 38.45
N ILE A 258 25.60 -34.51 38.77
CA ILE A 258 24.53 -34.52 39.78
C ILE A 258 23.29 -35.10 39.09
N VAL A 259 22.64 -36.08 39.72
CA VAL A 259 21.46 -36.77 39.18
C VAL A 259 20.33 -36.75 40.22
N ASN A 260 19.10 -36.93 39.76
CA ASN A 260 17.88 -36.83 40.58
C ASN A 260 17.63 -35.41 41.15
N VAL A 261 18.07 -34.38 40.42
CA VAL A 261 17.72 -32.97 40.71
C VAL A 261 16.30 -32.71 40.19
N GLY A 262 15.42 -32.21 41.05
CA GLY A 262 14.07 -31.76 40.67
C GLY A 262 14.10 -30.57 39.70
N ASN A 263 12.94 -30.09 39.25
CA ASN A 263 12.90 -28.82 38.53
C ASN A 263 13.08 -27.68 39.55
N GLY A 264 14.17 -26.91 39.44
CA GLY A 264 14.34 -25.69 40.22
C GLY A 264 13.37 -24.58 39.81
N ALA A 265 13.05 -23.65 40.70
CA ALA A 265 12.31 -22.45 40.30
C ALA A 265 13.13 -21.65 39.27
N ILE A 266 12.48 -21.14 38.22
CA ILE A 266 13.09 -20.25 37.22
C ILE A 266 12.54 -18.85 37.47
N SER A 267 13.22 -18.11 38.34
CA SER A 267 12.94 -16.71 38.70
C SER A 267 14.25 -15.98 39.00
N GLU A 268 14.26 -14.65 38.91
CA GLU A 268 15.44 -13.80 39.12
C GLU A 268 16.13 -14.04 40.48
N SER A 269 15.35 -14.32 41.52
CA SER A 269 15.81 -14.59 42.89
C SER A 269 16.09 -16.06 43.20
N SER A 270 15.95 -16.98 42.22
CA SER A 270 16.11 -18.41 42.47
C SER A 270 17.57 -18.81 42.66
N THR A 271 17.83 -19.64 43.66
CA THR A 271 19.14 -20.27 43.91
C THR A 271 19.10 -21.79 43.69
N ASP A 272 18.02 -22.30 43.08
CA ASP A 272 17.85 -23.72 42.79
C ASP A 272 18.76 -24.20 41.64
N ALA A 273 19.20 -25.45 41.72
CA ALA A 273 19.92 -26.10 40.63
C ALA A 273 18.98 -26.46 39.47
N VAL A 274 19.29 -25.97 38.26
CA VAL A 274 18.56 -26.32 37.03
C VAL A 274 18.93 -27.71 36.51
N ASN A 275 17.95 -28.46 36.03
CA ASN A 275 18.17 -29.79 35.47
C ASN A 275 18.10 -29.83 33.92
N GLY A 276 18.50 -30.96 33.34
CA GLY A 276 18.56 -31.14 31.90
C GLY A 276 17.21 -31.04 31.17
N SER A 277 16.09 -31.40 31.81
CA SER A 277 14.74 -31.25 31.25
C SER A 277 14.30 -29.78 31.16
N GLN A 278 14.70 -28.94 32.13
CA GLN A 278 14.43 -27.51 32.09
C GLN A 278 15.23 -26.83 30.97
N LEU A 279 16.53 -27.12 30.87
CA LEU A 279 17.36 -26.62 29.78
C LEU A 279 16.88 -27.12 28.41
N PHE A 280 16.41 -28.37 28.31
CA PHE A 280 15.80 -28.90 27.09
C PHE A 280 14.50 -28.16 26.72
N ALA A 281 13.63 -27.84 27.68
CA ALA A 281 12.41 -27.09 27.41
C ALA A 281 12.72 -25.67 26.88
N THR A 282 13.70 -24.98 27.48
CA THR A 282 14.19 -23.69 26.97
C THR A 282 14.76 -23.83 25.55
N ASN A 283 15.59 -24.84 25.29
CA ASN A 283 16.16 -25.07 23.94
C ASN A 283 15.10 -25.48 22.91
N ALA A 284 14.03 -26.18 23.31
CA ALA A 284 12.90 -26.50 22.45
C ALA A 284 12.14 -25.22 22.06
N ASN A 285 11.90 -24.31 23.00
CA ASN A 285 11.30 -23.00 22.71
C ASN A 285 12.20 -22.16 21.77
N VAL A 286 13.52 -22.17 21.96
CA VAL A 286 14.47 -21.51 21.04
C VAL A 286 14.42 -22.13 19.63
N THR A 287 14.25 -23.45 19.53
CA THR A 287 14.11 -24.16 18.26
C THR A 287 12.78 -23.81 17.58
N GLN A 288 11.69 -23.69 18.34
CA GLN A 288 10.40 -23.23 17.83
C GLN A 288 10.50 -21.79 17.31
N ASN A 289 11.05 -20.86 18.10
CA ASN A 289 11.29 -19.48 17.67
C ASN A 289 12.10 -19.42 16.37
N THR A 290 13.11 -20.30 16.21
CA THR A 290 13.91 -20.39 14.97
C THR A 290 13.06 -20.84 13.77
N THR A 291 12.11 -21.74 13.99
CA THR A 291 11.17 -22.22 12.98
C THR A 291 10.16 -21.14 12.60
N ASP A 292 9.62 -20.42 13.58
CA ASP A 292 8.67 -19.32 13.38
C ASP A 292 9.33 -18.15 12.64
N ILE A 293 10.60 -17.85 12.93
CA ILE A 293 11.40 -16.86 12.18
C ILE A 293 11.57 -17.27 10.71
N ALA A 294 11.79 -18.56 10.42
CA ALA A 294 11.89 -19.04 9.04
C ALA A 294 10.55 -18.88 8.29
N ALA A 295 9.43 -19.28 8.90
CA ALA A 295 8.10 -19.12 8.32
C ALA A 295 7.71 -17.63 8.08
N ASN A 296 8.09 -16.75 9.02
CA ASN A 296 7.96 -15.30 8.83
C ASN A 296 8.83 -14.79 7.67
N THR A 297 10.04 -15.32 7.51
CA THR A 297 10.94 -14.96 6.40
C THR A 297 10.34 -15.38 5.05
N ASP A 298 9.80 -16.58 4.95
CA ASP A 298 9.10 -17.05 3.74
C ASP A 298 7.88 -16.19 3.42
N SER A 299 7.10 -15.81 4.43
CA SER A 299 5.95 -14.91 4.29
C SER A 299 6.37 -13.50 3.81
N ILE A 300 7.49 -12.97 4.30
CA ILE A 300 8.06 -11.69 3.84
C ILE A 300 8.55 -11.80 2.38
N ASN A 301 9.16 -12.92 1.99
CA ASN A 301 9.58 -13.16 0.61
C ASN A 301 8.38 -13.26 -0.35
N GLN A 302 7.29 -13.90 0.07
CA GLN A 302 6.04 -13.93 -0.70
C GLN A 302 5.44 -12.53 -0.85
N ASN A 303 5.28 -11.79 0.25
CA ASN A 303 4.78 -10.40 0.21
C ASN A 303 5.64 -9.51 -0.71
N THR A 304 6.96 -9.70 -0.72
CA THR A 304 7.88 -8.98 -1.62
C THR A 304 7.62 -9.31 -3.09
N THR A 305 7.32 -10.57 -3.40
CA THR A 305 6.97 -11.05 -4.75
C THR A 305 5.60 -10.51 -5.19
N ASP A 306 4.63 -10.49 -4.27
CA ASP A 306 3.28 -9.96 -4.53
C ASP A 306 3.30 -8.45 -4.75
N ILE A 307 4.12 -7.71 -3.98
CA ILE A 307 4.37 -6.27 -4.18
C ILE A 307 5.00 -6.00 -5.55
N ALA A 308 6.00 -6.80 -5.96
CA ALA A 308 6.61 -6.67 -7.29
C ALA A 308 5.57 -6.92 -8.40
N THR A 309 4.75 -7.97 -8.26
CA THR A 309 3.67 -8.30 -9.20
C THR A 309 2.61 -7.20 -9.27
N ASN A 310 2.17 -6.68 -8.13
CA ASN A 310 1.24 -5.56 -8.06
C ASN A 310 1.82 -4.28 -8.67
N THR A 311 3.13 -4.03 -8.50
CA THR A 311 3.82 -2.91 -9.15
C THR A 311 3.79 -3.05 -10.67
N THR A 312 4.05 -4.25 -11.21
CA THR A 312 3.90 -4.53 -12.65
C THR A 312 2.45 -4.32 -13.12
N ASN A 313 1.47 -4.86 -12.39
CA ASN A 313 0.05 -4.69 -12.73
C ASN A 313 -0.40 -3.22 -12.72
N ILE A 314 0.06 -2.43 -11.74
CA ILE A 314 -0.21 -0.99 -11.66
C ILE A 314 0.42 -0.24 -12.83
N ASN A 315 1.66 -0.58 -13.21
CA ASN A 315 2.30 0.04 -14.37
C ASN A 315 1.54 -0.30 -15.67
N SER A 316 1.19 -1.58 -15.90
CA SER A 316 0.40 -1.97 -17.08
C SER A 316 -1.00 -1.35 -17.09
N LEU A 317 -1.62 -1.12 -15.93
CA LEU A 317 -2.88 -0.37 -15.83
C LEU A 317 -2.66 1.11 -16.14
N SER A 318 -1.57 1.72 -15.67
CA SER A 318 -1.20 3.10 -15.98
C SER A 318 -0.96 3.30 -17.48
N ASP A 319 -0.23 2.39 -18.12
CA ASP A 319 -0.03 2.38 -19.58
C ASP A 319 -1.38 2.25 -20.32
N SER A 320 -2.25 1.35 -19.84
CA SER A 320 -3.58 1.15 -20.42
C SER A 320 -4.48 2.38 -20.28
N VAL A 321 -4.46 3.04 -19.12
CA VAL A 321 -5.20 4.30 -18.86
C VAL A 321 -4.65 5.44 -19.71
N THR A 322 -3.33 5.52 -19.88
CA THR A 322 -2.67 6.52 -20.74
C THR A 322 -3.07 6.32 -22.20
N THR A 323 -3.12 5.07 -22.66
CA THR A 323 -3.65 4.73 -24.00
C THR A 323 -5.12 5.11 -24.13
N LEU A 324 -5.93 4.82 -23.10
CA LEU A 324 -7.35 5.18 -23.08
C LEU A 324 -7.60 6.69 -23.12
N THR A 325 -6.68 7.52 -22.58
CA THR A 325 -6.78 8.98 -22.68
C THR A 325 -6.48 9.53 -24.09
N ASP A 326 -5.76 8.79 -24.93
CA ASP A 326 -5.60 9.14 -26.35
C ASP A 326 -6.76 8.63 -27.22
N ASP A 327 -7.33 7.45 -26.88
CA ASP A 327 -8.39 6.78 -27.65
C ASP A 327 -9.83 7.27 -27.35
N ALA A 328 -10.06 7.99 -26.24
CA ALA A 328 -11.39 8.40 -25.80
C ALA A 328 -11.78 9.84 -26.17
N LEU A 329 -13.09 10.10 -26.28
CA LEU A 329 -13.64 11.45 -26.42
C LEU A 329 -13.52 12.21 -25.08
N LEU A 330 -12.37 12.86 -24.87
CA LEU A 330 -12.09 13.61 -23.64
C LEU A 330 -12.77 14.98 -23.63
N TRP A 331 -13.27 15.39 -22.46
CA TRP A 331 -13.73 16.77 -22.25
C TRP A 331 -12.53 17.72 -22.18
N ASP A 332 -12.46 18.65 -23.13
CA ASP A 332 -11.49 19.75 -23.11
C ASP A 332 -12.12 20.98 -22.42
N ALA A 333 -11.66 21.25 -21.20
CA ALA A 333 -12.14 22.36 -20.40
C ALA A 333 -11.77 23.74 -20.96
N ALA A 334 -10.77 23.84 -21.85
CA ALA A 334 -10.38 25.11 -22.47
C ALA A 334 -11.28 25.48 -23.67
N SER A 335 -11.78 24.49 -24.41
CA SER A 335 -12.76 24.70 -25.48
C SER A 335 -14.22 24.52 -25.02
N GLY A 336 -14.46 23.94 -23.84
CA GLY A 336 -15.80 23.73 -23.30
C GLY A 336 -16.60 22.66 -24.06
N ALA A 337 -15.91 21.67 -24.63
CA ALA A 337 -16.49 20.65 -25.49
C ALA A 337 -15.77 19.30 -25.36
N PHE A 338 -16.40 18.23 -25.84
CA PHE A 338 -15.73 16.94 -26.04
C PHE A 338 -14.85 16.99 -27.29
N SER A 339 -13.56 16.68 -27.11
CA SER A 339 -12.54 16.67 -28.14
C SER A 339 -12.45 15.30 -28.82
N ALA A 340 -12.46 15.30 -30.16
CA ALA A 340 -12.19 14.13 -30.98
C ALA A 340 -10.73 14.09 -31.48
N LYS A 341 -9.79 14.66 -30.72
CA LYS A 341 -8.36 14.68 -31.07
C LYS A 341 -7.64 13.48 -30.49
N HIS A 342 -7.00 12.70 -31.36
CA HIS A 342 -6.09 11.62 -30.99
C HIS A 342 -4.67 12.03 -31.40
N ASN A 343 -3.70 11.96 -30.48
CA ASN A 343 -2.34 12.49 -30.67
C ASN A 343 -2.30 13.94 -31.22
N GLY A 344 -3.18 14.80 -30.70
CA GLY A 344 -3.28 16.22 -31.07
C GLY A 344 -3.90 16.51 -32.44
N SER A 345 -4.32 15.49 -33.20
CA SER A 345 -4.91 15.64 -34.54
C SER A 345 -6.41 15.31 -34.54
N ASP A 346 -7.21 16.12 -35.24
CA ASP A 346 -8.66 15.92 -35.35
C ASP A 346 -9.00 14.57 -36.02
N SER A 347 -9.81 13.74 -35.35
CA SER A 347 -10.22 12.41 -35.83
C SER A 347 -11.70 12.34 -36.21
N LYS A 348 -12.04 11.39 -37.08
CA LYS A 348 -13.42 11.19 -37.55
C LYS A 348 -14.22 10.32 -36.59
N LEU A 349 -15.36 10.82 -36.09
CA LEU A 349 -16.38 9.95 -35.51
C LEU A 349 -17.00 9.09 -36.63
N THR A 350 -16.89 7.77 -36.49
CA THR A 350 -17.52 6.78 -37.38
C THR A 350 -18.47 5.89 -36.57
N ASN A 351 -19.39 5.20 -37.25
CA ASN A 351 -20.49 4.45 -36.61
C ASN A 351 -21.47 5.31 -35.77
N LEU A 352 -21.49 6.63 -35.97
CA LEU A 352 -22.50 7.52 -35.42
C LEU A 352 -23.87 7.21 -36.06
N ALA A 353 -24.83 6.77 -35.23
CA ALA A 353 -26.21 6.58 -35.64
C ALA A 353 -26.82 7.90 -36.15
N ALA A 354 -27.90 7.82 -36.94
CA ALA A 354 -28.58 9.03 -37.39
C ALA A 354 -29.25 9.71 -36.17
N GLY A 355 -28.83 10.93 -35.84
CA GLY A 355 -29.39 11.71 -34.74
C GLY A 355 -30.84 12.12 -35.00
N THR A 356 -31.61 12.39 -33.96
CA THR A 356 -33.00 12.79 -34.10
C THR A 356 -33.10 14.18 -34.72
N LEU A 357 -33.81 14.32 -35.85
CA LEU A 357 -34.02 15.61 -36.53
C LEU A 357 -35.25 16.32 -35.95
N ALA A 358 -35.11 16.83 -34.72
CA ALA A 358 -36.14 17.61 -34.00
C ALA A 358 -35.59 18.99 -33.59
N ALA A 359 -36.48 19.95 -33.32
CA ALA A 359 -36.11 21.35 -33.07
C ALA A 359 -35.36 21.60 -31.75
N ASP A 360 -35.46 20.65 -30.82
CA ASP A 360 -34.84 20.62 -29.49
C ASP A 360 -33.76 19.53 -29.36
N SER A 361 -33.45 18.83 -30.46
CA SER A 361 -32.46 17.75 -30.47
C SER A 361 -31.04 18.27 -30.22
N THR A 362 -30.33 17.61 -29.31
CA THR A 362 -28.89 17.78 -29.08
C THR A 362 -28.07 16.63 -29.68
N ASP A 363 -28.69 15.75 -30.46
CA ASP A 363 -28.01 14.63 -31.12
C ASP A 363 -27.03 15.12 -32.20
N ALA A 364 -25.85 14.52 -32.26
CA ALA A 364 -24.92 14.75 -33.35
C ALA A 364 -25.46 14.15 -34.66
N VAL A 365 -25.64 14.99 -35.69
CA VAL A 365 -26.06 14.54 -37.02
C VAL A 365 -24.91 13.87 -37.77
N ASN A 366 -25.20 12.76 -38.46
CA ASN A 366 -24.19 12.02 -39.20
C ASN A 366 -24.13 12.42 -40.69
N GLY A 367 -23.10 11.93 -41.40
CA GLY A 367 -22.86 12.29 -42.80
C GLY A 367 -24.01 11.97 -43.76
N SER A 368 -24.76 10.88 -43.54
CA SER A 368 -25.94 10.55 -44.35
C SER A 368 -27.07 11.57 -44.19
N GLN A 369 -27.30 12.10 -42.98
CA GLN A 369 -28.36 13.11 -42.77
C GLN A 369 -28.05 14.44 -43.43
N LEU A 370 -26.76 14.84 -43.42
CA LEU A 370 -26.30 16.02 -44.14
C LEU A 370 -26.35 15.79 -45.66
N PHE A 371 -26.01 14.60 -46.14
CA PHE A 371 -26.14 14.23 -47.55
C PHE A 371 -27.61 14.26 -48.03
N ASP A 372 -28.53 13.63 -47.30
CA ASP A 372 -29.98 13.66 -47.57
C ASP A 372 -30.55 15.09 -47.57
N THR A 373 -29.95 15.99 -46.79
CA THR A 373 -30.30 17.41 -46.75
C THR A 373 -29.76 18.13 -47.98
N ASN A 374 -28.50 17.86 -48.35
CA ASN A 374 -27.88 18.43 -49.55
C ASN A 374 -28.60 17.97 -50.83
N GLU A 375 -28.98 16.70 -50.99
CA GLU A 375 -29.77 16.26 -52.15
C GLU A 375 -31.12 16.99 -52.28
N LYS A 376 -31.77 17.31 -51.15
CA LYS A 376 -33.00 18.12 -51.14
C LYS A 376 -32.73 19.58 -51.50
N VAL A 377 -31.58 20.14 -51.11
CA VAL A 377 -31.15 21.50 -51.49
C VAL A 377 -30.76 21.58 -52.96
N ASP A 378 -30.06 20.58 -53.49
CA ASP A 378 -29.71 20.46 -54.91
C ASP A 378 -30.96 20.27 -55.76
N LYS A 379 -31.91 19.44 -55.32
CA LYS A 379 -33.23 19.32 -55.95
C LYS A 379 -33.98 20.65 -55.93
N ASN A 380 -34.05 21.35 -54.78
CA ASN A 380 -34.64 22.69 -54.73
C ASN A 380 -33.94 23.66 -55.68
N THR A 381 -32.62 23.58 -55.83
CA THR A 381 -31.85 24.43 -56.74
C THR A 381 -32.17 24.13 -58.21
N ALA A 382 -32.32 22.85 -58.58
CA ALA A 382 -32.75 22.43 -59.92
C ALA A 382 -34.21 22.79 -60.22
N ASP A 383 -35.09 22.68 -59.22
CA ASP A 383 -36.50 23.09 -59.34
C ASP A 383 -36.63 24.62 -59.42
N ILE A 384 -35.79 25.37 -58.70
CA ILE A 384 -35.65 26.83 -58.85
C ILE A 384 -35.14 27.18 -60.25
N ALA A 385 -34.12 26.51 -60.77
CA ALA A 385 -33.64 26.74 -62.14
C ALA A 385 -34.75 26.47 -63.18
N THR A 386 -35.48 25.36 -63.04
CA THR A 386 -36.63 25.02 -63.90
C THR A 386 -37.75 26.06 -63.81
N ASN A 387 -38.04 26.57 -62.61
CA ASN A 387 -38.98 27.67 -62.41
C ASN A 387 -38.46 28.98 -63.01
N THR A 388 -37.16 29.27 -62.90
CA THR A 388 -36.52 30.44 -63.52
C THR A 388 -36.60 30.35 -65.04
N ASP A 389 -36.33 29.20 -65.65
CA ASP A 389 -36.50 28.98 -67.10
C ASP A 389 -37.97 29.10 -67.52
N SER A 390 -38.91 28.59 -66.72
CA SER A 390 -40.35 28.76 -66.96
C SER A 390 -40.80 30.22 -66.82
N ILE A 391 -40.23 30.98 -65.88
CA ILE A 391 -40.46 32.42 -65.71
C ILE A 391 -39.81 33.19 -66.85
N ASN A 392 -38.63 32.79 -67.33
CA ASN A 392 -37.96 33.39 -68.50
C ASN A 392 -38.76 33.14 -69.77
N GLN A 393 -39.31 31.93 -69.97
CA GLN A 393 -40.21 31.62 -71.08
C GLN A 393 -41.52 32.41 -70.97
N ASN A 394 -42.15 32.45 -69.80
CA ASN A 394 -43.33 33.30 -69.57
C ASN A 394 -43.01 34.78 -69.79
N THR A 395 -41.80 35.23 -69.45
CA THR A 395 -41.33 36.61 -69.70
C THR A 395 -41.14 36.84 -71.20
N ALA A 396 -40.55 35.89 -71.93
CA ALA A 396 -40.42 35.94 -73.39
C ALA A 396 -41.77 35.90 -74.11
N ASP A 397 -42.73 35.10 -73.62
CA ASP A 397 -44.10 35.04 -74.12
C ASP A 397 -44.87 36.32 -73.78
N ILE A 398 -44.66 36.89 -72.59
CA ILE A 398 -45.17 38.22 -72.21
C ILE A 398 -44.52 39.30 -73.08
N THR A 399 -43.23 39.21 -73.40
CA THR A 399 -42.55 40.14 -74.32
C THR A 399 -43.09 39.97 -75.73
N ALA A 400 -43.28 38.76 -76.24
CA ALA A 400 -43.86 38.53 -77.57
C ALA A 400 -45.33 38.96 -77.67
N ASN A 401 -46.11 38.75 -76.60
CA ASN A 401 -47.46 39.30 -76.46
C ASN A 401 -47.44 40.83 -76.31
N THR A 402 -46.46 41.38 -75.61
CA THR A 402 -46.25 42.83 -75.47
C THR A 402 -45.81 43.44 -76.79
N ASP A 403 -44.99 42.75 -77.59
CA ASP A 403 -44.59 43.16 -78.94
C ASP A 403 -45.74 43.02 -79.93
N SER A 404 -46.59 42.01 -79.77
CA SER A 404 -47.84 41.87 -80.54
C SER A 404 -48.89 42.92 -80.13
N ILE A 405 -48.97 43.25 -78.84
CA ILE A 405 -49.80 44.36 -78.31
C ILE A 405 -49.20 45.70 -78.72
N ASN A 406 -47.87 45.84 -78.77
CA ASN A 406 -47.16 47.03 -79.23
C ASN A 406 -47.30 47.17 -80.75
N GLN A 407 -47.33 46.07 -81.51
CA GLN A 407 -47.63 46.09 -82.94
C GLN A 407 -49.09 46.44 -83.17
N ASN A 408 -50.03 45.81 -82.46
CA ASN A 408 -51.45 46.23 -82.49
C ASN A 408 -51.63 47.67 -82.02
N THR A 409 -50.85 48.14 -81.05
CA THR A 409 -50.82 49.53 -80.57
C THR A 409 -50.13 50.44 -81.57
N THR A 410 -49.17 49.95 -82.36
CA THR A 410 -48.50 50.67 -83.46
C THR A 410 -49.39 50.71 -84.70
N ASP A 411 -50.26 49.72 -84.92
CA ASP A 411 -51.24 49.68 -85.99
C ASP A 411 -52.46 50.53 -85.61
N ILE A 412 -52.91 50.48 -84.35
CA ILE A 412 -53.88 51.42 -83.78
C ILE A 412 -53.29 52.83 -83.74
N ALA A 413 -52.00 53.00 -83.41
CA ALA A 413 -51.31 54.28 -83.45
C ALA A 413 -50.97 54.72 -84.87
N ALA A 414 -50.86 53.84 -85.85
CA ALA A 414 -50.73 54.19 -87.26
C ALA A 414 -52.09 54.59 -87.83
N ASN A 415 -53.17 53.90 -87.45
CA ASN A 415 -54.54 54.34 -87.74
C ASN A 415 -54.86 55.67 -87.02
N THR A 416 -54.43 55.82 -85.77
CA THR A 416 -54.53 57.07 -85.02
C THR A 416 -53.61 58.14 -85.59
N THR A 417 -52.41 57.81 -86.10
CA THR A 417 -51.49 58.75 -86.78
C THR A 417 -51.97 59.05 -88.18
N ASN A 418 -52.78 58.22 -88.84
CA ASN A 418 -53.47 58.60 -90.07
C ASN A 418 -54.61 59.58 -89.74
N ILE A 419 -55.38 59.32 -88.68
CA ILE A 419 -56.43 60.22 -88.15
C ILE A 419 -55.81 61.52 -87.59
N THR A 420 -54.63 61.45 -86.99
CA THR A 420 -53.90 62.57 -86.38
C THR A 420 -52.99 63.25 -87.39
N GLN A 421 -52.51 62.64 -88.47
CA GLN A 421 -51.96 63.37 -89.61
C GLN A 421 -53.07 64.17 -90.29
N ASN A 422 -54.27 63.60 -90.41
CA ASN A 422 -55.45 64.36 -90.81
C ASN A 422 -55.79 65.49 -89.79
N SER A 423 -55.52 65.32 -88.49
CA SER A 423 -55.76 66.34 -87.43
C SER A 423 -54.59 67.30 -87.16
N THR A 424 -53.37 66.98 -87.59
CA THR A 424 -52.13 67.69 -87.29
C THR A 424 -51.55 68.32 -88.55
N ALA A 425 -52.01 67.92 -89.75
CA ALA A 425 -52.11 68.86 -90.86
C ALA A 425 -53.03 70.05 -90.53
N ILE A 426 -54.01 69.86 -89.64
CA ILE A 426 -54.89 70.91 -89.12
C ILE A 426 -54.23 71.68 -87.94
N GLU A 427 -53.32 71.06 -87.18
CA GLU A 427 -52.80 71.61 -85.91
C GLU A 427 -51.31 72.04 -85.90
N ASN A 428 -50.43 71.50 -86.76
CA ASN A 428 -49.05 72.02 -86.94
C ASN A 428 -49.03 73.44 -87.53
N LEU A 429 -50.17 73.92 -88.03
CA LEU A 429 -50.41 75.32 -88.36
C LEU A 429 -50.37 76.25 -87.11
N ASN A 430 -50.58 75.73 -85.90
CA ASN A 430 -50.75 76.54 -84.69
C ASN A 430 -49.51 76.65 -83.79
N THR A 431 -48.69 75.61 -83.63
CA THR A 431 -47.83 75.49 -82.41
C THR A 431 -46.32 75.64 -82.63
N SER A 432 -45.81 75.75 -83.86
CA SER A 432 -44.42 76.18 -84.14
C SER A 432 -44.06 77.57 -83.59
N VAL A 433 -45.06 78.27 -83.02
CA VAL A 433 -45.05 79.66 -82.57
C VAL A 433 -44.57 79.82 -81.11
N SER A 434 -44.44 78.75 -80.32
CA SER A 434 -44.33 78.86 -78.84
C SER A 434 -42.94 78.57 -78.20
N ASP A 435 -42.44 77.32 -78.21
CA ASP A 435 -41.70 76.83 -77.03
C ASP A 435 -40.15 76.82 -77.08
N ILE A 436 -39.51 77.48 -78.05
CA ILE A 436 -38.03 77.60 -78.12
C ILE A 436 -37.43 78.41 -76.93
N ASN A 437 -38.26 79.03 -76.10
CA ASN A 437 -37.96 80.32 -75.47
C ASN A 437 -37.66 80.30 -73.95
N THR A 438 -37.13 79.22 -73.33
CA THR A 438 -36.98 79.22 -71.84
C THR A 438 -35.73 78.54 -71.23
N SER A 439 -35.63 77.21 -71.18
CA SER A 439 -34.95 76.53 -70.05
C SER A 439 -33.40 76.41 -70.04
N ILE A 440 -32.66 77.35 -70.65
CA ILE A 440 -31.17 77.30 -70.76
C ILE A 440 -30.41 77.83 -69.51
N THR A 441 -31.10 78.40 -68.52
CA THR A 441 -30.52 79.33 -67.52
C THR A 441 -30.17 78.74 -66.13
N GLY A 442 -29.98 77.42 -65.98
CA GLY A 442 -30.21 76.75 -64.68
C GLY A 442 -29.08 76.56 -63.63
N LEU A 443 -27.84 76.17 -63.99
CA LEU A 443 -26.99 75.39 -63.06
C LEU A 443 -25.46 75.66 -63.09
N THR A 444 -24.99 76.81 -62.60
CA THR A 444 -23.55 77.18 -62.56
C THR A 444 -22.88 77.24 -61.17
N ASP A 445 -23.61 76.98 -60.07
CA ASP A 445 -23.28 77.65 -58.78
C ASP A 445 -22.75 76.76 -57.61
N ASN A 446 -22.36 75.48 -57.80
CA ASN A 446 -22.19 74.53 -56.68
C ASN A 446 -20.91 73.63 -56.68
N ALA A 447 -19.67 74.17 -56.74
CA ALA A 447 -18.43 73.35 -56.65
C ALA A 447 -17.25 74.04 -55.92
N LEU A 448 -16.34 73.24 -55.33
CA LEU A 448 -15.05 73.72 -54.82
C LEU A 448 -14.06 73.91 -55.98
N LEU A 449 -13.43 75.08 -56.06
CA LEU A 449 -12.55 75.47 -57.17
C LEU A 449 -11.10 75.71 -56.70
N TRP A 450 -10.19 75.57 -57.65
CA TRP A 450 -8.77 75.88 -57.51
C TRP A 450 -8.55 77.40 -57.46
N ASP A 451 -7.72 77.87 -56.53
CA ASP A 451 -7.44 79.29 -56.31
C ASP A 451 -6.02 79.61 -56.82
N GLU A 452 -5.95 80.18 -58.03
CA GLU A 452 -4.69 80.45 -58.73
C GLU A 452 -3.82 81.51 -58.04
N ASP A 453 -4.39 82.40 -57.23
CA ASP A 453 -3.67 83.51 -56.58
C ASP A 453 -2.88 83.08 -55.33
N ILE A 454 -3.21 81.93 -54.72
CA ILE A 454 -2.50 81.36 -53.56
C ILE A 454 -1.86 79.98 -53.81
N GLY A 455 -2.09 79.38 -54.98
CA GLY A 455 -1.45 78.12 -55.39
C GLY A 455 -1.95 76.86 -54.64
N ALA A 456 -3.18 76.89 -54.13
CA ALA A 456 -3.79 75.78 -53.39
C ALA A 456 -5.32 75.73 -53.59
N PHE A 457 -5.94 74.59 -53.30
CA PHE A 457 -7.41 74.50 -53.23
C PHE A 457 -7.94 75.31 -52.04
N SER A 458 -8.88 76.23 -52.29
CA SER A 458 -9.35 77.21 -51.31
C SER A 458 -10.72 76.82 -50.74
N ALA A 459 -10.78 76.50 -49.44
CA ALA A 459 -12.03 76.21 -48.73
C ALA A 459 -12.78 77.50 -48.32
N ASN A 460 -12.85 78.47 -49.22
CA ASN A 460 -13.31 79.83 -48.98
C ASN A 460 -14.62 80.10 -49.72
N HIS A 461 -15.73 80.18 -48.98
CA HIS A 461 -17.07 80.42 -49.53
C HIS A 461 -17.61 81.75 -48.98
N GLY A 462 -17.70 82.78 -49.83
CA GLY A 462 -18.19 84.09 -49.42
C GLY A 462 -17.23 84.93 -48.57
N GLY A 463 -15.91 84.64 -48.60
CA GLY A 463 -14.89 85.48 -47.97
C GLY A 463 -14.56 85.13 -46.51
N SER A 464 -14.63 83.86 -46.13
CA SER A 464 -14.17 83.35 -44.84
C SER A 464 -13.69 81.89 -44.95
N THR A 465 -12.61 81.56 -44.24
CA THR A 465 -12.01 80.22 -44.28
C THR A 465 -12.87 79.19 -43.53
N SER A 466 -13.24 78.11 -44.22
CA SER A 466 -14.09 77.05 -43.67
C SER A 466 -13.28 75.89 -43.07
N LYS A 467 -13.88 75.15 -42.13
CA LYS A 467 -13.28 73.93 -41.58
C LYS A 467 -13.30 72.80 -42.61
N ILE A 468 -12.16 72.13 -42.78
CA ILE A 468 -12.11 70.82 -43.44
C ILE A 468 -12.36 69.76 -42.36
N THR A 469 -13.50 69.08 -42.42
CA THR A 469 -13.84 67.96 -41.53
C THR A 469 -13.66 66.64 -42.27
N ASN A 470 -13.44 65.53 -41.54
CA ASN A 470 -13.05 64.21 -42.06
C ASN A 470 -11.61 64.11 -42.61
N VAL A 471 -10.62 64.68 -41.91
CA VAL A 471 -9.19 64.37 -42.12
C VAL A 471 -8.80 63.17 -41.23
N ALA A 472 -8.17 62.15 -41.81
CA ALA A 472 -7.74 60.94 -41.09
C ALA A 472 -6.52 61.21 -40.18
N ALA A 473 -6.19 60.26 -39.29
CA ALA A 473 -4.98 60.33 -38.47
C ALA A 473 -3.73 60.10 -39.34
N GLY A 474 -2.77 61.02 -39.28
CA GLY A 474 -1.53 60.95 -40.06
C GLY A 474 -0.52 59.96 -39.48
N ALA A 475 0.35 59.37 -40.30
CA ALA A 475 1.37 58.44 -39.79
C ALA A 475 2.35 59.14 -38.83
N LEU A 476 2.63 58.55 -37.66
CA LEU A 476 3.72 58.97 -36.76
C LEU A 476 5.00 58.18 -37.09
N SER A 477 5.57 58.49 -38.24
CA SER A 477 6.87 57.98 -38.73
C SER A 477 7.77 59.15 -39.13
N GLU A 478 9.08 58.92 -39.16
CA GLU A 478 10.10 59.98 -39.39
C GLU A 478 9.91 60.74 -40.72
N ASP A 479 9.30 60.08 -41.74
CA ASP A 479 9.13 60.61 -43.10
C ASP A 479 7.73 61.18 -43.41
N SER A 480 6.82 61.28 -42.42
CA SER A 480 5.40 61.57 -42.67
C SER A 480 5.12 63.04 -43.05
N THR A 481 4.36 63.25 -44.13
CA THR A 481 3.83 64.56 -44.56
C THR A 481 2.32 64.71 -44.29
N ASP A 482 1.71 63.75 -43.60
CA ASP A 482 0.29 63.77 -43.29
C ASP A 482 -0.07 64.88 -42.29
N ALA A 483 -1.29 65.42 -42.41
CA ALA A 483 -1.84 66.34 -41.42
C ALA A 483 -2.22 65.58 -40.13
N VAL A 484 -1.31 65.56 -39.14
CA VAL A 484 -1.57 64.97 -37.82
C VAL A 484 -2.71 65.69 -37.09
N ASN A 485 -3.60 64.92 -36.47
CA ASN A 485 -4.81 65.45 -35.83
C ASN A 485 -4.61 65.73 -34.33
N GLY A 486 -5.52 66.51 -33.74
CA GLY A 486 -5.40 66.99 -32.36
C GLY A 486 -5.32 65.89 -31.28
N SER A 487 -5.85 64.69 -31.54
CA SER A 487 -5.75 63.54 -30.62
C SER A 487 -4.33 62.98 -30.54
N GLN A 488 -3.59 62.96 -31.65
CA GLN A 488 -2.24 62.36 -31.73
C GLN A 488 -1.19 63.14 -30.93
N LEU A 489 -1.38 64.45 -30.77
CA LEU A 489 -0.47 65.32 -30.03
C LEU A 489 -0.68 65.25 -28.50
N TYR A 490 -1.88 64.90 -28.03
CA TYR A 490 -2.19 64.84 -26.60
C TYR A 490 -1.62 63.58 -25.91
N GLU A 491 -1.70 62.43 -26.58
CA GLU A 491 -1.32 61.13 -26.01
C GLU A 491 0.20 60.98 -25.79
N THR A 492 1.01 61.61 -26.64
CA THR A 492 2.48 61.63 -26.53
C THR A 492 2.94 62.39 -25.27
N ASN A 493 2.32 63.54 -24.96
CA ASN A 493 2.76 64.38 -23.85
C ASN A 493 2.59 63.72 -22.47
N GLN A 494 1.52 62.95 -22.25
CA GLN A 494 1.30 62.32 -20.92
C GLN A 494 2.34 61.25 -20.53
N LYS A 495 3.00 60.61 -21.51
CA LYS A 495 4.01 59.57 -21.24
C LYS A 495 5.38 60.15 -20.82
N VAL A 496 5.67 61.41 -21.18
CA VAL A 496 6.94 62.07 -20.89
C VAL A 496 7.03 62.53 -19.43
N ASP A 497 5.92 63.03 -18.88
CA ASP A 497 5.88 63.52 -17.50
C ASP A 497 6.11 62.40 -16.47
N GLN A 498 5.53 61.21 -16.68
CA GLN A 498 5.64 60.08 -15.74
C GLN A 498 7.07 59.52 -15.60
N ASN A 499 7.82 59.41 -16.71
CA ASN A 499 9.20 58.92 -16.67
C ASN A 499 10.14 59.89 -15.94
N THR A 500 9.85 61.19 -15.99
CA THR A 500 10.70 62.24 -15.41
C THR A 500 10.74 62.15 -13.87
N SER A 501 9.62 61.79 -13.23
CA SER A 501 9.56 61.64 -11.77
C SER A 501 10.32 60.42 -11.24
N ALA A 502 10.19 59.25 -11.88
CA ALA A 502 10.78 58.01 -11.38
C ALA A 502 12.32 57.99 -11.38
N ILE A 503 12.95 58.76 -12.28
CA ILE A 503 14.42 58.84 -12.40
C ILE A 503 15.05 59.63 -11.25
N ALA A 504 14.31 60.58 -10.64
CA ALA A 504 14.83 61.42 -9.56
C ALA A 504 15.13 60.62 -8.28
N ASP A 505 14.21 59.74 -7.86
CA ASP A 505 14.29 59.00 -6.59
C ASP A 505 15.43 57.95 -6.57
N ILE A 506 15.70 57.33 -7.72
CA ILE A 506 16.79 56.34 -7.86
C ILE A 506 18.17 57.00 -7.62
N ASN A 507 18.35 58.23 -8.13
CA ASN A 507 19.63 58.93 -8.06
C ASN A 507 20.01 59.34 -6.62
N THR A 508 19.03 59.62 -5.77
CA THR A 508 19.26 59.89 -4.34
C THR A 508 19.74 58.63 -3.58
N SER A 509 19.22 57.45 -3.92
CA SER A 509 19.57 56.20 -3.22
C SER A 509 21.01 55.75 -3.50
N ILE A 510 21.49 55.92 -4.73
CA ILE A 510 22.85 55.54 -5.15
C ILE A 510 23.92 56.40 -4.44
N THR A 511 23.62 57.68 -4.19
CA THR A 511 24.57 58.62 -3.56
C THR A 511 24.94 58.21 -2.12
N ASN A 512 24.02 57.57 -1.39
CA ASN A 512 24.23 57.18 0.01
C ASN A 512 25.03 55.86 0.19
N LEU A 513 25.23 55.07 -0.87
CA LEU A 513 26.03 53.84 -0.82
C LEU A 513 27.53 54.08 -1.04
N GLY A 514 27.91 55.25 -1.54
CA GLY A 514 29.30 55.58 -1.86
C GLY A 514 30.17 56.01 -0.67
N THR A 515 29.59 56.27 0.50
CA THR A 515 30.32 56.77 1.68
C THR A 515 30.84 55.69 2.61
N ASP A 516 30.16 54.54 2.67
CA ASP A 516 30.30 53.58 3.78
C ASP A 516 31.22 52.36 3.47
N ALA A 517 31.94 52.38 2.34
CA ALA A 517 32.76 51.27 1.86
C ALA A 517 34.28 51.46 2.08
N LEU A 518 35.00 50.35 2.21
CA LEU A 518 36.48 50.31 2.21
C LEU A 518 37.02 50.65 0.81
N SER A 519 37.33 51.93 0.57
CA SER A 519 37.89 52.38 -0.71
C SER A 519 39.38 52.08 -0.83
N TRP A 520 39.77 51.74 -2.06
CA TRP A 520 41.16 51.64 -2.49
C TRP A 520 41.76 53.05 -2.60
N ASP A 521 42.96 53.25 -2.05
CA ASP A 521 43.69 54.51 -2.10
C ASP A 521 44.86 54.36 -3.10
N ASP A 522 44.72 54.98 -4.26
CA ASP A 522 45.69 54.90 -5.36
C ASP A 522 47.00 55.67 -5.07
N GLU A 523 47.04 56.56 -4.06
CA GLU A 523 48.24 57.33 -3.71
C GLU A 523 49.12 56.60 -2.68
N GLU A 524 48.52 55.84 -1.76
CA GLU A 524 49.23 54.95 -0.80
C GLU A 524 49.39 53.50 -1.32
N GLY A 525 48.64 53.09 -2.36
CA GLY A 525 48.72 51.76 -2.97
C GLY A 525 48.12 50.64 -2.13
N ALA A 526 47.14 50.95 -1.28
CA ALA A 526 46.50 50.03 -0.34
C ALA A 526 45.02 50.38 -0.09
N PHE A 527 44.26 49.44 0.49
CA PHE A 527 42.89 49.72 0.94
C PHE A 527 42.88 50.55 2.23
N SER A 528 42.18 51.70 2.22
CA SER A 528 42.17 52.65 3.34
C SER A 528 40.94 52.45 4.23
N ALA A 529 41.18 52.13 5.51
CA ALA A 529 40.14 52.00 6.54
C ALA A 529 39.72 53.36 7.15
N SER A 530 39.69 54.41 6.34
CA SER A 530 39.48 55.81 6.76
C SER A 530 38.10 56.28 6.34
N HIS A 531 37.25 56.70 7.28
CA HIS A 531 35.90 57.22 6.99
C HIS A 531 35.77 58.67 7.44
N GLY A 532 35.61 59.58 6.48
CA GLY A 532 35.61 61.03 6.74
C GLY A 532 36.96 61.57 7.22
N THR A 533 36.95 62.73 7.87
CA THR A 533 38.16 63.52 8.18
C THR A 533 38.87 63.16 9.48
N SER A 534 38.86 61.88 9.91
CA SER A 534 39.55 61.47 11.16
C SER A 534 39.93 59.98 11.23
N GLY A 535 41.23 59.70 11.05
CA GLY A 535 41.91 58.53 11.61
C GLY A 535 41.66 57.16 10.95
N THR A 536 42.66 56.29 11.00
CA THR A 536 42.54 54.88 10.59
C THR A 536 41.66 54.10 11.57
N ASN A 537 40.61 53.46 11.06
CA ASN A 537 39.65 52.72 11.88
C ASN A 537 40.05 51.26 12.08
N LYS A 538 39.52 50.63 13.14
CA LYS A 538 39.79 49.21 13.45
C LYS A 538 39.09 48.30 12.43
N ILE A 539 39.87 47.53 11.69
CA ILE A 539 39.36 46.38 10.95
C ILE A 539 39.10 45.24 11.96
N THR A 540 37.89 44.69 11.97
CA THR A 540 37.49 43.57 12.82
C THR A 540 37.17 42.33 11.97
N ASN A 541 37.17 41.14 12.58
CA ASN A 541 37.07 39.84 11.90
C ASN A 541 38.23 39.48 10.94
N VAL A 542 39.46 39.92 11.24
CA VAL A 542 40.68 39.43 10.58
C VAL A 542 41.06 38.06 11.18
N ALA A 543 41.16 37.03 10.33
CA ALA A 543 41.61 35.69 10.74
C ALA A 543 43.08 35.71 11.21
N ALA A 544 43.53 34.67 11.91
CA ALA A 544 44.94 34.57 12.32
C ALA A 544 45.82 34.32 11.09
N GLY A 545 46.68 35.28 10.75
CA GLY A 545 47.64 35.15 9.66
C GLY A 545 48.70 34.08 9.92
N GLU A 546 49.18 33.41 8.88
CA GLU A 546 50.19 32.35 9.04
C GLU A 546 51.54 32.93 9.50
N ILE A 547 52.09 32.44 10.62
CA ILE A 547 53.39 32.92 11.15
C ILE A 547 54.53 32.13 10.51
N ALA A 548 54.80 32.42 9.25
CA ALA A 548 55.97 31.98 8.48
C ALA A 548 56.89 33.16 8.15
N SER A 549 58.15 32.89 7.80
CA SER A 549 59.17 33.93 7.57
C SER A 549 58.94 34.84 6.35
N ASP A 550 58.04 34.44 5.46
CA ASP A 550 57.71 35.07 4.18
C ASP A 550 56.21 35.39 4.03
N SER A 551 55.43 35.24 5.11
CA SER A 551 54.01 35.56 5.15
C SER A 551 53.76 37.06 5.00
N THR A 552 52.75 37.41 4.19
CA THR A 552 52.23 38.77 4.04
C THR A 552 50.87 38.96 4.72
N ASP A 553 50.42 37.99 5.50
CA ASP A 553 49.13 38.06 6.21
C ASP A 553 49.16 39.05 7.38
N ALA A 554 48.01 39.65 7.67
CA ALA A 554 47.85 40.52 8.84
C ALA A 554 47.80 39.68 10.13
N VAL A 555 48.92 39.61 10.85
CA VAL A 555 48.97 39.00 12.20
C VAL A 555 48.09 39.77 13.19
N ASN A 556 47.27 39.05 13.95
CA ASN A 556 46.31 39.66 14.87
C ASN A 556 46.85 39.74 16.31
N GLY A 557 46.20 40.56 17.14
CA GLY A 557 46.69 40.88 18.49
C GLY A 557 46.84 39.70 19.46
N SER A 558 46.21 38.55 19.19
CA SER A 558 46.38 37.34 20.02
C SER A 558 47.77 36.71 19.84
N GLN A 559 48.29 36.71 18.62
CA GLN A 559 49.55 36.07 18.23
C GLN A 559 50.78 36.77 18.86
N LEU A 560 50.70 38.09 19.07
CA LEU A 560 51.79 38.88 19.66
C LEU A 560 51.84 38.78 21.20
N TYR A 561 50.70 38.59 21.85
CA TYR A 561 50.60 38.51 23.32
C TYR A 561 51.28 37.25 23.88
N GLU A 562 51.09 36.12 23.21
CA GLU A 562 51.53 34.80 23.66
C GLU A 562 53.06 34.67 23.76
N THR A 563 53.80 35.33 22.85
CA THR A 563 55.27 35.28 22.81
C THR A 563 55.93 36.04 23.96
N ASN A 564 55.39 37.20 24.35
CA ASN A 564 56.00 38.05 25.39
C ASN A 564 55.80 37.51 26.82
N MET A 565 54.77 36.71 27.05
CA MET A 565 54.47 36.14 28.37
C MET A 565 55.55 35.18 28.88
N LEU A 566 56.14 34.36 28.00
CA LEU A 566 57.08 33.30 28.38
C LEU A 566 58.45 33.82 28.86
N ILE A 567 58.87 34.99 28.41
CA ILE A 567 60.20 35.53 28.71
C ILE A 567 60.28 36.15 30.12
N SER A 568 59.17 36.70 30.63
CA SER A 568 59.16 37.34 31.96
C SER A 568 59.19 36.32 33.11
N GLN A 569 58.63 35.12 32.92
CA GLN A 569 58.46 34.13 34.00
C GLN A 569 59.77 33.50 34.51
N TYR A 570 60.79 33.36 33.66
CA TYR A 570 62.00 32.63 34.04
C TYR A 570 62.93 33.41 34.98
N ASN A 571 62.92 34.74 34.96
CA ASN A 571 63.91 35.56 35.68
C ASN A 571 63.55 35.76 37.17
N GLU A 572 62.26 35.75 37.52
CA GLU A 572 61.80 35.90 38.91
C GLU A 572 62.14 34.68 39.79
N SER A 573 62.20 33.48 39.20
CA SER A 573 62.33 32.21 39.93
C SER A 573 63.65 32.05 40.70
N ILE A 574 64.72 32.73 40.28
CA ILE A 574 66.08 32.51 40.82
C ILE A 574 66.36 33.34 42.09
N SER A 575 65.81 34.55 42.19
CA SER A 575 65.96 35.42 43.38
C SER A 575 65.17 34.89 44.60
N GLN A 576 64.17 34.03 44.36
CA GLN A 576 63.29 33.51 45.40
C GLN A 576 63.90 32.39 46.27
N LEU A 577 65.22 32.14 46.23
CA LEU A 577 65.82 30.91 46.80
C LEU A 577 66.86 31.05 47.92
N ALA A 578 67.49 32.23 48.12
CA ALA A 578 68.60 32.37 49.09
C ALA A 578 68.29 33.23 50.33
N GLY A 579 67.42 34.24 50.21
CA GLY A 579 67.20 35.23 51.30
C GLY A 579 68.25 36.34 51.30
N ASP A 580 68.21 37.22 52.30
CA ASP A 580 69.30 38.18 52.53
C ASP A 580 70.49 37.44 53.14
N THR A 581 71.64 37.47 52.46
CA THR A 581 72.86 36.77 52.86
C THR A 581 73.92 37.70 53.46
N SER A 582 73.52 38.85 53.99
CA SER A 582 74.44 39.83 54.60
C SER A 582 74.93 39.40 55.98
N GLU A 583 76.23 39.62 56.23
CA GLU A 583 76.98 39.06 57.36
C GLU A 583 76.46 39.53 58.74
N THR A 584 75.91 40.75 58.81
CA THR A 584 75.33 41.33 60.03
C THR A 584 74.09 40.56 60.49
N TYR A 585 73.18 40.24 59.57
CA TYR A 585 71.85 39.72 59.86
C TYR A 585 71.87 38.29 60.44
N ILE A 586 72.85 37.49 59.98
CA ILE A 586 73.06 36.09 60.40
C ILE A 586 73.48 35.99 61.88
N THR A 587 74.13 37.04 62.43
CA THR A 587 74.76 37.00 63.75
C THR A 587 73.77 37.26 64.90
N GLU A 588 72.68 38.00 64.64
CA GLU A 588 71.63 38.27 65.64
C GLU A 588 70.46 37.27 65.55
N ASN A 589 70.17 36.73 64.36
CA ASN A 589 68.97 35.92 64.09
C ASN A 589 69.24 34.46 63.67
N GLY A 590 70.50 34.08 63.43
CA GLY A 590 70.92 32.73 63.06
C GLY A 590 70.85 32.40 61.56
N THR A 591 71.40 31.24 61.17
CA THR A 591 71.41 30.77 59.77
C THR A 591 70.11 30.07 59.37
N GLY A 592 69.24 30.77 58.65
CA GLY A 592 68.02 30.21 58.06
C GLY A 592 68.18 29.60 56.65
N VAL A 593 67.19 28.83 56.21
CA VAL A 593 67.08 28.31 54.83
C VAL A 593 65.77 28.81 54.21
N LYS A 594 65.80 29.50 53.06
CA LYS A 594 64.60 30.04 52.39
C LYS A 594 63.61 28.96 51.89
N TYR A 595 63.95 27.69 52.02
CA TYR A 595 63.03 26.58 51.73
C TYR A 595 61.99 26.28 52.81
N ILE A 596 61.77 27.23 53.74
CA ILE A 596 60.40 27.56 54.11
C ILE A 596 59.98 28.78 53.29
N ARG A 597 59.37 28.52 52.12
CA ARG A 597 58.87 29.58 51.23
C ARG A 597 57.55 30.13 51.78
N THR A 598 57.60 31.27 52.45
CA THR A 598 56.46 32.18 52.57
C THR A 598 56.47 33.15 51.37
N ASN A 599 55.29 33.48 50.83
CA ASN A 599 55.15 34.36 49.67
C ASN A 599 54.63 35.72 50.12
N ASP A 600 55.56 36.60 50.48
CA ASP A 600 55.27 37.86 51.17
C ASP A 600 55.37 39.06 50.23
N ASN A 601 55.19 38.82 48.92
CA ASN A 601 55.32 39.82 47.88
C ASN A 601 54.28 40.94 48.04
N GLY A 602 54.75 42.17 48.27
CA GLY A 602 53.91 43.35 48.51
C GLY A 602 53.70 43.71 49.99
N LEU A 603 54.38 43.05 50.93
CA LEU A 603 54.32 43.34 52.37
C LEU A 603 55.67 43.91 52.88
N GLU A 604 55.65 44.73 53.94
CA GLU A 604 56.89 45.32 54.52
C GLU A 604 57.76 44.24 55.20
N GLY A 605 59.09 44.29 55.09
CA GLY A 605 59.96 43.22 55.58
C GLY A 605 59.93 43.04 57.10
N GLN A 606 59.18 42.03 57.58
CA GLN A 606 58.95 41.72 59.00
C GLN A 606 59.23 40.24 59.27
N ASP A 607 60.07 39.96 60.27
CA ASP A 607 60.59 38.62 60.55
C ASP A 607 59.70 37.79 61.46
N ALA A 608 59.83 36.45 61.34
CA ALA A 608 59.23 35.51 62.28
C ALA A 608 59.90 35.62 63.66
N TYR A 609 59.11 35.79 64.72
CA TYR A 609 59.58 36.18 66.04
C TYR A 609 59.26 35.11 67.11
N ALA A 610 60.27 34.32 67.48
CA ALA A 610 60.19 33.32 68.55
C ALA A 610 60.88 33.82 69.83
N THR A 611 60.10 34.10 70.89
CA THR A 611 60.61 34.60 72.18
C THR A 611 60.29 33.71 73.37
N GLY A 612 59.33 32.80 73.25
CA GLY A 612 59.09 31.78 74.26
C GLY A 612 60.31 30.85 74.39
N ASN A 613 60.66 30.43 75.61
CA ASN A 613 61.77 29.51 75.80
C ASN A 613 61.47 28.15 75.12
N GLY A 614 62.27 27.76 74.14
CA GLY A 614 62.02 26.59 73.29
C GLY A 614 60.87 26.74 72.28
N ALA A 615 60.41 27.97 72.00
CA ALA A 615 59.37 28.24 71.01
C ALA A 615 59.91 28.17 69.57
N THR A 616 59.01 28.12 68.59
CA THR A 616 59.35 28.12 67.16
C THR A 616 58.34 28.96 66.37
N ALA A 617 58.83 29.92 65.59
CA ALA A 617 58.04 30.81 64.75
C ALA A 617 58.49 30.68 63.30
N VAL A 618 57.54 30.52 62.37
CA VAL A 618 57.82 30.22 60.97
C VAL A 618 56.76 30.88 60.07
N GLY A 619 57.16 31.87 59.28
CA GLY A 619 56.28 32.64 58.39
C GLY A 619 56.32 34.14 58.70
N TYR A 620 55.97 34.97 57.71
CA TYR A 620 55.95 36.44 57.81
C TYR A 620 55.20 36.93 59.06
N ASP A 621 55.81 37.77 59.90
CA ASP A 621 55.22 38.30 61.14
C ASP A 621 54.58 37.22 62.06
N ALA A 622 55.08 35.97 62.02
CA ALA A 622 54.63 34.91 62.91
C ALA A 622 55.24 35.08 64.31
N VAL A 623 54.44 35.03 65.38
CA VAL A 623 54.88 35.32 66.75
C VAL A 623 54.65 34.13 67.70
N ALA A 624 55.71 33.53 68.22
CA ALA A 624 55.65 32.45 69.22
C ALA A 624 56.26 32.91 70.56
N SER A 625 55.41 33.31 71.51
CA SER A 625 55.83 33.94 72.78
C SER A 625 55.54 33.11 74.04
N GLY A 626 54.67 32.11 73.98
CA GLY A 626 54.46 31.14 75.07
C GLY A 626 55.63 30.14 75.19
N ALA A 627 55.91 29.64 76.40
CA ALA A 627 56.98 28.66 76.60
C ALA A 627 56.67 27.35 75.84
N GLY A 628 57.62 26.90 75.01
CA GLY A 628 57.44 25.74 74.12
C GLY A 628 56.32 25.89 73.09
N SER A 629 55.89 27.11 72.75
CA SER A 629 54.80 27.33 71.78
C SER A 629 55.28 27.28 70.32
N LEU A 630 54.37 26.98 69.40
CA LEU A 630 54.64 26.90 67.96
C LEU A 630 53.69 27.83 67.19
N ALA A 631 54.24 28.71 66.34
CA ALA A 631 53.49 29.55 65.39
C ALA A 631 54.00 29.28 63.96
N LEU A 632 53.14 28.73 63.10
CA LEU A 632 53.51 28.25 61.77
C LEU A 632 52.55 28.79 60.70
N GLY A 633 52.90 29.92 60.08
CA GLY A 633 52.16 30.62 59.04
C GLY A 633 52.22 32.15 59.21
N GLN A 634 52.03 32.90 58.12
CA GLN A 634 52.01 34.38 58.13
C GLN A 634 51.07 34.95 59.21
N ASN A 635 51.47 35.96 59.97
CA ASN A 635 50.68 36.61 61.03
C ASN A 635 50.11 35.63 62.08
N SER A 636 50.65 34.40 62.19
CA SER A 636 50.18 33.43 63.18
C SER A 636 50.77 33.75 64.55
N SER A 637 49.97 33.69 65.61
CA SER A 637 50.39 34.10 66.95
C SER A 637 50.06 33.03 68.00
N SER A 638 51.07 32.58 68.75
CA SER A 638 50.93 31.56 69.80
C SER A 638 51.51 32.05 71.13
N SER A 639 50.63 32.59 71.98
CA SER A 639 50.99 33.34 73.19
C SER A 639 50.73 32.63 74.52
N ILE A 640 50.14 31.42 74.48
CA ILE A 640 49.93 30.58 75.65
C ILE A 640 50.97 29.45 75.67
N ASP A 641 51.49 29.12 76.86
CA ASP A 641 52.43 28.01 77.08
C ASP A 641 51.91 26.69 76.47
N GLY A 642 52.79 25.95 75.79
CA GLY A 642 52.47 24.68 75.14
C GLY A 642 51.44 24.75 74.00
N SER A 643 51.00 25.94 73.59
CA SER A 643 49.96 26.11 72.58
C SER A 643 50.51 26.24 71.15
N ILE A 644 49.67 25.94 70.15
CA ILE A 644 50.07 25.80 68.76
C ILE A 644 49.12 26.61 67.88
N ALA A 645 49.66 27.56 67.11
CA ALA A 645 48.96 28.27 66.05
C ALA A 645 49.46 27.78 64.68
N LEU A 646 48.57 27.16 63.90
CA LEU A 646 48.94 26.47 62.66
C LEU A 646 48.14 27.00 61.45
N GLY A 647 48.81 27.82 60.64
CA GLY A 647 48.31 28.43 59.41
C GLY A 647 48.29 29.96 59.49
N SER A 648 48.38 30.62 58.33
CA SER A 648 48.31 32.10 58.23
C SER A 648 47.09 32.69 58.97
N GLY A 649 47.31 33.75 59.74
CA GLY A 649 46.34 34.46 60.60
C GLY A 649 45.95 33.75 61.90
N SER A 650 46.40 32.50 62.11
CA SER A 650 45.90 31.69 63.23
C SER A 650 46.36 32.25 64.57
N THR A 651 45.44 32.45 65.51
CA THR A 651 45.76 32.94 66.86
C THR A 651 45.43 31.87 67.91
N SER A 652 46.44 31.52 68.70
CA SER A 652 46.37 30.65 69.87
C SER A 652 46.65 31.49 71.12
N ASN A 653 45.65 32.28 71.50
CA ASN A 653 45.66 33.19 72.64
C ASN A 653 44.64 32.83 73.74
N ARG A 654 43.83 31.79 73.53
CA ARG A 654 42.74 31.40 74.44
C ARG A 654 43.26 30.48 75.55
N ALA A 655 43.28 30.99 76.77
CA ALA A 655 43.46 30.16 77.97
C ALA A 655 42.32 29.13 78.09
N ILE A 656 42.64 27.85 78.28
CA ILE A 656 41.61 26.80 78.39
C ILE A 656 41.09 26.73 79.83
N SER A 657 39.78 26.87 80.00
CA SER A 657 39.11 26.75 81.29
C SER A 657 38.58 25.33 81.53
N SER A 658 38.62 24.88 82.78
CA SER A 658 38.19 23.55 83.21
C SER A 658 36.78 23.62 83.81
N GLY A 659 35.82 22.82 83.30
CA GLY A 659 34.44 22.86 83.77
C GLY A 659 33.53 21.75 83.21
N ILE A 660 32.26 21.77 83.62
CA ILE A 660 31.22 20.81 83.20
C ILE A 660 29.95 21.57 82.81
N GLN A 661 29.37 21.24 81.65
CA GLN A 661 28.07 21.72 81.18
C GLN A 661 27.19 20.54 80.78
N THR A 662 25.87 20.65 80.97
CA THR A 662 24.89 19.59 80.63
C THR A 662 24.09 19.96 79.38
N THR A 663 23.68 18.94 78.60
CA THR A 663 22.91 19.11 77.36
C THR A 663 21.48 19.57 77.66
N SER A 664 20.98 20.58 76.95
CA SER A 664 19.62 21.11 77.08
C SER A 664 19.07 21.66 75.76
N VAL A 665 17.77 21.93 75.70
CA VAL A 665 17.09 22.49 74.52
C VAL A 665 16.38 23.79 74.93
N THR A 666 16.57 24.85 74.16
CA THR A 666 15.93 26.16 74.35
C THR A 666 15.16 26.57 73.08
N SER A 667 14.45 27.70 73.11
CA SER A 667 13.77 28.27 71.94
C SER A 667 14.70 28.56 70.75
N ASP A 668 15.99 28.70 71.03
CA ASP A 668 16.99 29.20 70.09
C ASP A 668 17.93 28.07 69.61
N GLY A 669 17.75 26.84 70.11
CA GLY A 669 18.48 25.64 69.64
C GLY A 669 18.78 24.59 70.72
N VAL A 670 19.61 23.60 70.34
CA VAL A 670 20.13 22.56 71.24
C VAL A 670 21.52 22.94 71.72
N VAL A 671 21.71 23.00 73.04
CA VAL A 671 23.02 23.23 73.69
C VAL A 671 23.61 21.87 74.08
N ILE A 672 24.80 21.54 73.58
CA ILE A 672 25.47 20.26 73.86
C ILE A 672 26.41 20.40 75.07
N GLY A 673 26.29 19.49 76.03
CA GLY A 673 27.13 19.47 77.23
C GLY A 673 28.54 18.91 77.01
N TYR A 674 29.46 19.29 77.89
CA TYR A 674 30.87 18.85 77.89
C TYR A 674 31.42 18.70 79.31
N ASN A 675 32.51 17.96 79.47
CA ASN A 675 33.28 17.87 80.71
C ASN A 675 34.78 17.94 80.37
N THR A 676 35.48 18.98 80.85
CA THR A 676 36.92 19.17 80.63
C THR A 676 37.76 18.99 81.90
N THR A 677 37.19 18.33 82.93
CA THR A 677 37.84 18.06 84.23
C THR A 677 38.48 16.67 84.33
N ASP A 678 38.27 15.80 83.33
CA ASP A 678 38.69 14.40 83.32
C ASP A 678 40.18 14.18 83.01
N ARG A 679 40.84 15.13 82.33
CA ARG A 679 42.28 15.11 82.02
C ARG A 679 42.93 16.50 82.14
N LYS A 680 44.26 16.54 82.33
CA LYS A 680 45.03 17.79 82.34
C LYS A 680 45.19 18.34 80.92
N LEU A 681 44.83 19.60 80.74
CA LEU A 681 44.93 20.33 79.47
C LEU A 681 46.34 20.96 79.37
N LEU A 682 46.99 20.85 78.20
CA LEU A 682 48.41 21.23 78.00
C LEU A 682 48.62 22.47 77.11
N GLY A 683 47.58 22.92 76.42
CA GLY A 683 47.65 24.00 75.43
C GLY A 683 46.51 23.85 74.41
N ALA A 684 46.19 24.92 73.69
CA ALA A 684 45.23 24.88 72.58
C ALA A 684 45.95 24.66 71.25
N LEU A 685 45.34 23.91 70.32
CA LEU A 685 45.68 23.94 68.91
C LEU A 685 44.67 24.86 68.21
N SER A 686 45.16 25.94 67.61
CA SER A 686 44.38 26.86 66.80
C SER A 686 44.78 26.78 65.34
N LEU A 687 43.77 26.73 64.48
CA LEU A 687 43.88 26.66 63.02
C LEU A 687 43.19 27.86 62.35
N GLY A 688 43.05 28.97 63.09
CA GLY A 688 42.33 30.16 62.64
C GLY A 688 42.28 31.25 63.69
N THR A 689 41.41 32.23 63.48
CA THR A 689 41.23 33.40 64.33
C THR A 689 39.79 33.37 64.84
N ASP A 690 39.59 33.35 66.17
CA ASP A 690 38.26 33.24 66.77
C ASP A 690 37.34 34.38 66.29
N GLY A 691 36.15 34.04 65.79
CA GLY A 691 35.20 34.97 65.19
C GLY A 691 35.47 35.43 63.74
N GLU A 692 36.69 35.26 63.22
CA GLU A 692 37.12 35.86 61.94
C GLU A 692 37.50 34.83 60.86
N SER A 693 38.22 33.75 61.21
CA SER A 693 38.67 32.76 60.22
C SER A 693 38.84 31.35 60.81
N TYR A 694 38.51 30.31 60.02
CA TYR A 694 38.64 28.91 60.42
C TYR A 694 39.18 28.06 59.26
N ARG A 695 39.94 27.01 59.58
CA ARG A 695 40.43 26.02 58.60
C ARG A 695 39.87 24.63 58.91
N GLN A 696 39.60 23.86 57.86
CA GLN A 696 39.17 22.47 57.97
C GLN A 696 40.36 21.55 58.25
N ILE A 697 40.15 20.52 59.06
CA ILE A 697 41.08 19.39 59.20
C ILE A 697 40.58 18.25 58.32
N THR A 698 41.33 17.90 57.28
CA THR A 698 40.99 16.83 56.32
C THR A 698 41.92 15.62 56.52
N ASN A 699 41.51 14.45 56.01
CA ASN A 699 42.22 13.17 56.20
C ASN A 699 42.41 12.74 57.67
N VAL A 700 41.55 13.21 58.57
CA VAL A 700 41.46 12.71 59.95
C VAL A 700 40.94 11.26 59.92
N ALA A 701 41.55 10.36 60.69
CA ALA A 701 41.05 9.01 60.89
C ALA A 701 39.86 9.01 61.87
N ASP A 702 39.05 7.95 61.86
CA ASP A 702 37.92 7.86 62.80
C ASP A 702 38.41 7.82 64.25
N GLY A 703 37.96 8.81 65.04
CA GLY A 703 38.25 8.89 66.46
C GLY A 703 37.70 7.69 67.21
N SER A 704 38.57 7.01 67.96
CA SER A 704 38.26 5.80 68.73
C SER A 704 38.17 6.06 70.23
N GLU A 705 38.83 7.12 70.71
CA GLU A 705 38.84 7.58 72.10
C GLU A 705 38.05 8.89 72.24
N ALA A 706 37.58 9.18 73.46
CA ALA A 706 36.68 10.32 73.74
C ALA A 706 37.31 11.72 73.52
N GLN A 707 38.61 11.80 73.25
CA GLN A 707 39.35 13.04 72.99
C GLN A 707 39.84 13.16 71.54
N ASP A 708 39.55 12.18 70.68
CA ASP A 708 39.96 12.21 69.27
C ASP A 708 39.12 13.21 68.44
N ALA A 709 39.71 13.75 67.38
CA ALA A 709 38.98 14.55 66.41
C ALA A 709 38.05 13.64 65.58
N VAL A 710 36.73 13.83 65.70
CA VAL A 710 35.74 13.04 64.96
C VAL A 710 35.70 13.43 63.48
N THR A 711 35.58 12.44 62.59
CA THR A 711 35.46 12.71 61.15
C THR A 711 34.06 13.19 60.79
N VAL A 712 33.93 13.91 59.67
CA VAL A 712 32.62 14.25 59.10
C VAL A 712 31.80 12.98 58.83
N ARG A 713 32.45 11.85 58.48
CA ARG A 713 31.78 10.56 58.32
C ARG A 713 31.29 9.97 59.65
N GLN A 714 32.03 10.09 60.75
CA GLN A 714 31.53 9.71 62.08
C GLN A 714 30.37 10.58 62.54
N LEU A 715 30.45 11.89 62.28
CA LEU A 715 29.37 12.83 62.60
C LEU A 715 28.14 12.58 61.73
N GLN A 716 28.31 12.28 60.43
CA GLN A 716 27.24 11.84 59.53
C GLN A 716 26.64 10.50 59.95
N ASN A 717 27.44 9.54 60.42
CA ASN A 717 26.95 8.27 60.95
C ASN A 717 26.16 8.49 62.27
N ALA A 718 26.63 9.38 63.14
CA ALA A 718 25.94 9.74 64.38
C ALA A 718 24.64 10.52 64.12
N ILE A 719 24.62 11.43 63.14
CA ILE A 719 23.42 12.18 62.71
C ILE A 719 22.46 11.26 61.93
N GLY A 720 22.95 10.33 61.11
CA GLY A 720 22.16 9.31 60.42
C GLY A 720 21.45 8.35 61.38
N ALA A 721 22.07 8.07 62.53
CA ALA A 721 21.45 7.35 63.64
C ALA A 721 20.41 8.16 64.44
N VAL A 722 20.30 9.48 64.19
CA VAL A 722 19.33 10.39 64.84
C VAL A 722 18.24 10.87 63.87
N THR A 723 18.51 10.88 62.56
CA THR A 723 17.57 11.31 61.50
C THR A 723 16.75 10.15 60.91
N THR A 724 17.04 8.90 61.29
CA THR A 724 16.17 7.76 60.95
C THR A 724 15.13 7.53 62.04
N THR A 725 13.89 7.99 61.79
CA THR A 725 12.73 7.58 62.60
C THR A 725 12.58 6.05 62.53
N PRO A 726 12.68 5.31 63.64
CA PRO A 726 12.95 3.88 63.57
C PRO A 726 11.67 3.04 63.37
N THR A 727 11.31 2.76 62.12
CA THR A 727 10.57 1.54 61.78
C THR A 727 11.41 0.67 60.84
N LYS A 728 12.01 -0.40 61.38
CA LYS A 728 13.11 -1.17 60.74
C LYS A 728 12.75 -1.98 59.47
N TYR A 729 11.61 -1.73 58.85
CA TYR A 729 11.14 -2.42 57.65
C TYR A 729 10.62 -1.48 56.53
N TYR A 730 10.51 -0.18 56.78
CA TYR A 730 10.10 0.81 55.77
C TYR A 730 11.23 1.81 55.51
N HIS A 731 11.90 1.66 54.37
CA HIS A 731 13.00 2.54 53.97
C HIS A 731 12.53 3.55 52.91
N ALA A 732 12.35 4.81 53.31
CA ALA A 732 12.13 5.93 52.39
C ALA A 732 13.44 6.75 52.29
N ASN A 733 14.29 6.44 51.31
CA ASN A 733 15.57 7.12 51.13
C ASN A 733 15.37 8.50 50.47
N SER A 734 15.26 9.55 51.27
CA SER A 734 15.15 10.94 50.81
C SER A 734 15.72 11.92 51.84
N THR A 735 16.13 13.10 51.37
CA THR A 735 16.61 14.24 52.18
C THR A 735 15.73 15.49 52.01
N GLU A 736 14.65 15.37 51.24
CA GLU A 736 13.64 16.41 51.01
C GLU A 736 12.65 16.50 52.20
N GLU A 737 11.73 17.46 52.17
CA GLU A 737 10.70 17.67 53.21
C GLU A 737 9.93 16.37 53.55
N ASP A 738 9.66 16.16 54.84
CA ASP A 738 9.03 14.94 55.35
C ASP A 738 7.57 14.79 54.88
N SER A 739 7.06 13.56 54.95
CA SER A 739 5.66 13.22 54.69
C SER A 739 4.73 13.78 55.77
N LEU A 740 3.57 14.30 55.35
CA LEU A 740 2.60 14.98 56.22
C LEU A 740 1.22 14.31 56.13
N ALA A 741 0.89 13.54 57.17
CA ALA A 741 -0.44 12.97 57.42
C ALA A 741 -1.29 13.98 58.21
N VAL A 742 -2.16 14.73 57.53
CA VAL A 742 -3.01 15.77 58.14
C VAL A 742 -4.40 15.24 58.48
N GLY A 743 -4.98 14.42 57.60
CA GLY A 743 -6.32 13.85 57.79
C GLY A 743 -6.38 12.84 58.95
N THR A 744 -7.55 12.70 59.55
CA THR A 744 -7.80 11.70 60.62
C THR A 744 -7.61 10.30 60.03
N ASP A 745 -6.92 9.42 60.75
CA ASP A 745 -6.58 8.05 60.29
C ASP A 745 -5.88 7.97 58.92
N SER A 746 -5.18 9.04 58.50
CA SER A 746 -4.44 9.08 57.24
C SER A 746 -3.06 8.42 57.29
N LEU A 747 -2.56 7.97 56.14
CA LEU A 747 -1.23 7.37 55.97
C LEU A 747 -0.43 8.14 54.92
N ALA A 748 0.66 8.78 55.34
CA ALA A 748 1.60 9.49 54.46
C ALA A 748 2.97 8.77 54.45
N MET A 749 3.52 8.48 53.27
CA MET A 749 4.81 7.80 53.12
C MET A 749 5.62 8.37 51.95
N GLY A 750 6.86 8.78 52.22
CA GLY A 750 7.80 9.33 51.24
C GLY A 750 7.77 10.85 51.15
N ALA A 751 8.92 11.46 50.84
CA ALA A 751 9.12 12.90 50.97
C ALA A 751 8.12 13.74 50.15
N LYS A 752 7.75 14.91 50.67
CA LYS A 752 6.75 15.85 50.11
C LYS A 752 5.34 15.27 49.92
N THR A 753 5.05 14.08 50.43
CA THR A 753 3.70 13.51 50.39
C THR A 753 2.80 14.20 51.41
N ILE A 754 1.68 14.76 50.95
CA ILE A 754 0.70 15.46 51.78
C ILE A 754 -0.66 14.75 51.67
N VAL A 755 -1.22 14.36 52.80
CA VAL A 755 -2.49 13.61 52.86
C VAL A 755 -3.48 14.36 53.73
N ASN A 756 -4.41 15.10 53.09
CA ASN A 756 -5.35 15.98 53.77
C ASN A 756 -6.70 15.33 54.10
N ALA A 757 -7.13 14.31 53.34
CA ALA A 757 -8.40 13.63 53.58
C ALA A 757 -8.35 12.68 54.78
N ASP A 758 -9.46 12.60 55.50
CA ASP A 758 -9.72 11.54 56.46
C ASP A 758 -9.66 10.16 55.77
N ALA A 759 -8.96 9.22 56.41
CA ALA A 759 -8.63 7.88 55.91
C ALA A 759 -8.00 7.86 54.50
N GLY A 760 -7.33 8.95 54.09
CA GLY A 760 -6.56 9.03 52.86
C GLY A 760 -5.20 8.32 52.96
N ILE A 761 -4.67 7.87 51.82
CA ILE A 761 -3.37 7.18 51.74
C ILE A 761 -2.51 7.81 50.63
N GLY A 762 -1.34 8.36 50.98
CA GLY A 762 -0.33 8.85 50.06
C GLY A 762 0.98 8.06 50.19
N ILE A 763 1.47 7.47 49.10
CA ILE A 763 2.72 6.68 49.08
C ILE A 763 3.56 7.04 47.86
N GLY A 764 4.67 7.75 48.05
CA GLY A 764 5.60 8.11 46.98
C GLY A 764 6.33 9.43 47.24
N LEU A 765 7.00 9.95 46.23
CA LEU A 765 7.58 11.29 46.25
C LEU A 765 6.51 12.32 45.85
N ASN A 766 6.29 13.37 46.64
CA ASN A 766 5.42 14.49 46.29
C ASN A 766 3.98 14.08 45.93
N THR A 767 3.40 13.10 46.62
CA THR A 767 2.00 12.72 46.40
C THR A 767 1.04 13.67 47.11
N LEU A 768 -0.19 13.81 46.60
CA LEU A 768 -1.21 14.66 47.21
C LEU A 768 -2.54 13.93 47.29
N VAL A 769 -3.12 13.83 48.49
CA VAL A 769 -4.53 13.53 48.68
C VAL A 769 -5.21 14.82 49.15
N MET A 770 -6.14 15.36 48.36
CA MET A 770 -6.91 16.56 48.72
C MET A 770 -7.85 16.31 49.90
N ALA A 771 -8.31 17.36 50.57
CA ALA A 771 -9.06 17.24 51.83
C ALA A 771 -10.45 16.59 51.67
N ASP A 772 -11.07 16.79 50.51
CA ASP A 772 -12.36 16.26 50.08
C ASP A 772 -12.26 14.86 49.45
N ALA A 773 -11.05 14.37 49.18
CA ALA A 773 -10.81 13.02 48.67
C ALA A 773 -10.87 11.96 49.80
N ILE A 774 -11.98 11.88 50.52
CA ILE A 774 -12.21 10.89 51.59
C ILE A 774 -11.97 9.48 51.07
N ASN A 775 -11.21 8.67 51.81
CA ASN A 775 -10.72 7.34 51.36
C ASN A 775 -9.90 7.36 50.04
N GLY A 776 -9.40 8.53 49.63
CA GLY A 776 -8.60 8.70 48.42
C GLY A 776 -7.19 8.15 48.57
N ILE A 777 -6.70 7.48 47.53
CA ILE A 777 -5.41 6.80 47.53
C ILE A 777 -4.53 7.33 46.39
N ALA A 778 -3.33 7.82 46.70
CA ALA A 778 -2.35 8.30 45.73
C ALA A 778 -1.03 7.51 45.88
N ILE A 779 -0.65 6.72 44.88
CA ILE A 779 0.52 5.83 44.94
C ILE A 779 1.43 6.05 43.72
N GLY A 780 2.69 6.41 43.96
CA GLY A 780 3.69 6.73 42.94
C GLY A 780 4.02 8.22 42.87
N SER A 781 5.22 8.58 42.39
CA SER A 781 5.70 9.97 42.46
C SER A 781 4.74 10.96 41.79
N ASN A 782 4.44 12.08 42.44
CA ASN A 782 3.52 13.12 41.94
C ASN A 782 2.08 12.64 41.67
N ALA A 783 1.67 11.46 42.16
CA ALA A 783 0.29 10.99 42.07
C ALA A 783 -0.64 11.89 42.91
N ARG A 784 -1.87 12.14 42.42
CA ARG A 784 -2.83 13.03 43.08
C ARG A 784 -4.23 12.41 43.15
N ALA A 785 -4.72 12.18 44.36
CA ALA A 785 -6.12 11.85 44.62
C ALA A 785 -6.89 13.14 44.91
N TYR A 786 -7.76 13.49 43.97
CA TYR A 786 -8.65 14.65 44.01
C TYR A 786 -10.09 14.27 44.39
N HIS A 787 -10.49 13.02 44.17
CA HIS A 787 -11.87 12.56 44.35
C HIS A 787 -11.98 11.50 45.45
N ALA A 788 -13.10 11.51 46.18
CA ALA A 788 -13.40 10.52 47.21
C ALA A 788 -13.54 9.09 46.64
N ASN A 789 -13.28 8.09 47.49
CA ASN A 789 -13.35 6.65 47.19
C ASN A 789 -12.54 6.21 45.96
N SER A 790 -11.53 6.98 45.56
CA SER A 790 -10.86 6.84 44.26
C SER A 790 -9.34 6.77 44.40
N ILE A 791 -8.70 6.11 43.43
CA ILE A 791 -7.30 5.73 43.46
C ILE A 791 -6.57 6.35 42.26
N ALA A 792 -5.47 7.05 42.51
CA ALA A 792 -4.48 7.47 41.53
C ALA A 792 -3.23 6.58 41.68
N MET A 793 -2.97 5.73 40.68
CA MET A 793 -1.91 4.74 40.68
C MET A 793 -0.89 5.01 39.58
N GLY A 794 0.38 5.14 39.94
CA GLY A 794 1.50 5.43 39.04
C GLY A 794 1.96 6.89 39.09
N ASN A 795 3.16 7.15 38.56
CA ASN A 795 3.77 8.48 38.57
C ASN A 795 2.94 9.50 37.78
N GLY A 796 2.64 10.66 38.40
CA GLY A 796 1.85 11.74 37.79
C GLY A 796 0.35 11.47 37.67
N SER A 797 -0.11 10.25 38.01
CA SER A 797 -1.52 9.87 37.85
C SER A 797 -2.46 10.74 38.69
N GLN A 798 -3.66 10.99 38.17
CA GLN A 798 -4.68 11.81 38.81
C GLN A 798 -6.04 11.10 38.73
N THR A 799 -6.83 11.14 39.80
CA THR A 799 -8.27 10.81 39.71
C THR A 799 -8.97 11.93 38.95
N THR A 800 -9.77 11.61 37.93
CA THR A 800 -10.37 12.60 37.00
C THR A 800 -11.91 12.60 36.99
N ARG A 801 -12.56 11.57 37.54
CA ARG A 801 -14.03 11.47 37.64
C ARG A 801 -14.55 11.26 39.06
N GLY A 802 -13.88 10.42 39.83
CA GLY A 802 -14.41 9.95 41.12
C GLY A 802 -15.59 8.98 40.99
N ALA A 803 -16.36 8.85 42.07
CA ALA A 803 -17.64 8.14 42.05
C ALA A 803 -18.65 8.84 41.11
N GLN A 804 -19.56 8.07 40.52
CA GLN A 804 -20.51 8.55 39.49
C GLN A 804 -21.91 7.98 39.74
N THR A 805 -22.95 8.79 39.56
CA THR A 805 -24.35 8.39 39.74
C THR A 805 -25.12 8.56 38.44
N ASP A 806 -25.87 7.54 38.06
CA ASP A 806 -26.67 7.45 36.82
C ASP A 806 -25.94 7.95 35.55
N TYR A 807 -24.64 7.62 35.43
CA TYR A 807 -23.82 8.04 34.30
C TYR A 807 -24.08 7.18 33.06
N THR A 808 -23.89 7.77 31.88
CA THR A 808 -23.99 7.07 30.60
C THR A 808 -22.69 6.30 30.34
N ALA A 809 -22.68 5.01 30.62
CA ALA A 809 -21.58 4.13 30.24
C ALA A 809 -21.63 3.82 28.73
N TYR A 810 -20.46 3.74 28.10
CA TYR A 810 -20.36 3.41 26.67
C TYR A 810 -20.92 2.00 26.41
N ASN A 811 -21.80 1.88 25.42
CA ASN A 811 -22.44 0.64 25.00
C ASN A 811 -23.26 -0.08 26.10
N MET A 812 -23.91 0.69 26.99
CA MET A 812 -24.87 0.20 27.98
C MET A 812 -26.22 0.92 27.83
N ASP A 813 -27.32 0.17 27.81
CA ASP A 813 -28.66 0.71 27.52
C ASP A 813 -29.35 1.40 28.72
N THR A 814 -28.79 1.27 29.93
CA THR A 814 -29.31 1.91 31.15
C THR A 814 -28.23 2.72 31.87
N PRO A 815 -28.60 3.82 32.57
CA PRO A 815 -27.69 4.55 33.45
C PRO A 815 -26.97 3.62 34.43
N GLN A 816 -25.68 3.87 34.64
CA GLN A 816 -24.81 3.08 35.51
C GLN A 816 -24.39 3.88 36.75
N ASN A 817 -23.98 3.17 37.79
CA ASN A 817 -23.50 3.77 39.03
C ASN A 817 -22.10 3.24 39.35
N SER A 818 -21.18 4.13 39.73
CA SER A 818 -19.82 3.77 40.15
C SER A 818 -19.52 4.29 41.55
N VAL A 819 -18.96 3.42 42.40
CA VAL A 819 -18.59 3.74 43.79
C VAL A 819 -17.29 4.55 43.90
N GLY A 820 -16.51 4.66 42.82
CA GLY A 820 -15.20 5.34 42.78
C GLY A 820 -14.49 5.15 41.44
N GLU A 821 -13.32 5.74 41.27
CA GLU A 821 -12.47 5.57 40.08
C GLU A 821 -11.13 4.90 40.44
N PHE A 822 -10.70 3.92 39.63
CA PHE A 822 -9.31 3.42 39.64
C PHE A 822 -8.54 4.01 38.45
N SER A 823 -7.84 5.12 38.68
CA SER A 823 -7.05 5.81 37.66
C SER A 823 -5.61 5.31 37.62
N VAL A 824 -5.17 4.87 36.44
CA VAL A 824 -3.78 4.46 36.14
C VAL A 824 -2.97 5.54 35.40
N GLY A 825 -3.52 6.76 35.29
CA GLY A 825 -2.91 7.85 34.53
C GLY A 825 -3.56 9.19 34.84
N SER A 826 -3.45 10.12 33.90
CA SER A 826 -3.94 11.50 33.96
C SER A 826 -4.42 11.93 32.56
N GLU A 827 -4.93 13.16 32.45
CA GLU A 827 -5.37 13.73 31.16
C GLU A 827 -4.23 13.86 30.15
N ASP A 828 -3.02 14.19 30.63
CA ASP A 828 -1.78 14.31 29.86
C ASP A 828 -1.00 13.00 29.67
N GLY A 829 -1.44 11.88 30.25
CA GLY A 829 -0.77 10.59 30.07
C GLY A 829 -1.53 9.38 30.63
N GLN A 830 -1.95 8.47 29.75
CA GLN A 830 -2.63 7.21 30.12
C GLN A 830 -1.66 6.02 30.12
N ARG A 831 -2.01 4.94 30.83
CA ARG A 831 -1.22 3.69 30.86
C ARG A 831 -2.02 2.51 30.32
N GLN A 832 -1.32 1.59 29.65
CA GLN A 832 -1.86 0.28 29.30
C GLN A 832 -1.97 -0.58 30.56
N ILE A 833 -3.09 -1.30 30.71
CA ILE A 833 -3.24 -2.35 31.72
C ILE A 833 -2.81 -3.67 31.06
N THR A 834 -1.64 -4.18 31.43
CA THR A 834 -1.07 -5.40 30.83
C THR A 834 -1.43 -6.64 31.63
N ASN A 835 -1.23 -7.83 31.03
CA ASN A 835 -1.42 -9.13 31.68
C ASN A 835 -2.86 -9.42 32.18
N VAL A 836 -3.85 -8.71 31.63
CA VAL A 836 -5.28 -8.92 31.92
C VAL A 836 -5.75 -10.24 31.30
N ALA A 837 -6.18 -11.19 32.13
CA ALA A 837 -6.85 -12.40 31.69
C ALA A 837 -8.19 -12.09 30.99
N ALA A 838 -8.78 -13.05 30.28
CA ALA A 838 -10.09 -12.82 29.67
C ALA A 838 -11.16 -12.64 30.76
N GLY A 839 -11.92 -11.55 30.69
CA GLY A 839 -13.05 -11.29 31.59
C GLY A 839 -14.14 -12.36 31.46
N SER A 840 -14.76 -12.71 32.57
CA SER A 840 -15.72 -13.82 32.72
C SER A 840 -17.13 -13.38 33.13
N ALA A 841 -17.22 -12.27 33.89
CA ALA A 841 -18.45 -11.57 34.22
C ALA A 841 -18.51 -10.23 33.47
N ASP A 842 -19.72 -9.66 33.35
CA ASP A 842 -19.95 -8.39 32.61
C ASP A 842 -19.24 -7.18 33.24
N THR A 843 -18.79 -7.30 34.50
CA THR A 843 -18.01 -6.29 35.24
C THR A 843 -16.50 -6.54 35.22
N ASP A 844 -16.02 -7.61 34.58
CA ASP A 844 -14.58 -7.87 34.43
C ASP A 844 -13.99 -7.01 33.30
N ALA A 845 -12.69 -6.68 33.40
CA ALA A 845 -12.00 -5.96 32.34
C ALA A 845 -11.82 -6.81 31.07
N VAL A 846 -12.27 -6.30 29.93
CA VAL A 846 -12.09 -6.93 28.61
C VAL A 846 -10.66 -6.75 28.13
N ASN A 847 -10.02 -7.83 27.68
CA ASN A 847 -8.67 -7.77 27.10
C ASN A 847 -8.68 -7.72 25.55
N VAL A 848 -7.53 -7.36 24.96
CA VAL A 848 -7.36 -7.28 23.49
C VAL A 848 -7.63 -8.62 22.78
N GLY A 849 -7.45 -9.75 23.46
CA GLY A 849 -7.77 -11.07 22.92
C GLY A 849 -9.27 -11.26 22.70
N GLN A 850 -10.10 -10.85 23.67
CA GLN A 850 -11.56 -10.88 23.55
C GLN A 850 -12.07 -9.92 22.47
N LEU A 851 -11.51 -8.71 22.38
CA LEU A 851 -11.85 -7.77 21.30
C LEU A 851 -11.50 -8.34 19.92
N LYS A 852 -10.33 -8.97 19.76
CA LYS A 852 -9.92 -9.61 18.50
C LYS A 852 -10.84 -10.75 18.04
N VAL A 853 -11.54 -11.43 18.95
CA VAL A 853 -12.57 -12.41 18.59
C VAL A 853 -13.77 -11.73 17.91
N THR A 854 -14.17 -10.56 18.40
CA THR A 854 -15.20 -9.73 17.76
C THR A 854 -14.70 -9.16 16.44
N ASP A 855 -13.50 -8.58 16.39
CA ASP A 855 -12.92 -8.04 15.15
C ASP A 855 -12.80 -9.10 14.06
N SER A 856 -12.42 -10.34 14.40
CA SER A 856 -12.35 -11.46 13.45
C SER A 856 -13.73 -11.79 12.86
N ARG A 857 -14.80 -11.73 13.67
CA ARG A 857 -16.18 -11.91 13.18
C ARG A 857 -16.65 -10.72 12.33
N VAL A 858 -16.29 -9.50 12.70
CA VAL A 858 -16.59 -8.29 11.91
C VAL A 858 -15.87 -8.35 10.56
N ALA A 859 -14.59 -8.73 10.53
CA ALA A 859 -13.83 -8.90 9.29
C ALA A 859 -14.45 -9.96 8.37
N ALA A 860 -14.83 -11.13 8.90
CA ALA A 860 -15.52 -12.17 8.14
C ALA A 860 -16.90 -11.71 7.62
N ASN A 861 -17.62 -10.90 8.38
CA ASN A 861 -18.87 -10.27 7.92
C ASN A 861 -18.60 -9.24 6.80
N THR A 862 -17.57 -8.40 6.92
CA THR A 862 -17.15 -7.44 5.89
C THR A 862 -16.75 -8.13 4.59
N GLU A 863 -15.98 -9.22 4.67
CA GLU A 863 -15.64 -10.05 3.50
C GLU A 863 -16.89 -10.69 2.88
N SER A 864 -17.80 -11.21 3.70
CA SER A 864 -19.10 -11.75 3.24
C SER A 864 -19.95 -10.68 2.54
N ILE A 865 -19.97 -9.45 3.06
CA ILE A 865 -20.65 -8.29 2.45
C ILE A 865 -19.99 -7.91 1.12
N ASN A 866 -18.67 -7.89 1.03
CA ASN A 866 -17.96 -7.62 -0.23
C ASN A 866 -18.26 -8.69 -1.29
N ASN A 867 -18.26 -9.97 -0.90
CA ASN A 867 -18.65 -11.07 -1.78
C ASN A 867 -20.12 -10.94 -2.25
N LEU A 868 -21.04 -10.55 -1.36
CA LEU A 868 -22.42 -10.24 -1.71
C LEU A 868 -22.53 -9.04 -2.67
N ASN A 869 -21.75 -7.97 -2.46
CA ASN A 869 -21.72 -6.81 -3.36
C ASN A 869 -21.28 -7.21 -4.78
N THR A 870 -20.26 -8.05 -4.92
CA THR A 870 -19.85 -8.61 -6.22
C THR A 870 -20.94 -9.49 -6.84
N GLN A 871 -21.61 -10.33 -6.06
CA GLN A 871 -22.73 -11.15 -6.54
C GLN A 871 -23.91 -10.31 -6.99
N VAL A 872 -24.27 -9.26 -6.24
CA VAL A 872 -25.34 -8.32 -6.58
C VAL A 872 -24.99 -7.53 -7.84
N SER A 873 -23.78 -7.00 -7.98
CA SER A 873 -23.33 -6.32 -9.20
C SER A 873 -23.31 -7.25 -10.42
N SER A 874 -22.92 -8.51 -10.25
CA SER A 874 -22.99 -9.52 -11.31
C SER A 874 -24.44 -9.88 -11.70
N LEU A 875 -25.35 -9.97 -10.72
CA LEU A 875 -26.78 -10.15 -10.95
C LEU A 875 -27.39 -8.96 -11.68
N ASP A 876 -27.09 -7.74 -11.24
CA ASP A 876 -27.52 -6.48 -11.85
C ASP A 876 -27.07 -6.36 -13.31
N THR A 877 -25.79 -6.64 -13.58
CA THR A 877 -25.24 -6.72 -14.95
C THR A 877 -25.96 -7.78 -15.79
N ARG A 878 -26.26 -8.94 -15.22
CA ARG A 878 -26.97 -10.04 -15.91
C ARG A 878 -28.43 -9.70 -16.19
N VAL A 879 -29.12 -9.04 -15.26
CA VAL A 879 -30.49 -8.54 -15.44
C VAL A 879 -30.51 -7.48 -16.53
N THR A 880 -29.63 -6.47 -16.44
CA THR A 880 -29.44 -5.42 -17.46
C THR A 880 -29.19 -6.02 -18.85
N ASN A 881 -28.36 -7.06 -18.96
CA ASN A 881 -28.10 -7.74 -20.25
C ASN A 881 -29.31 -8.52 -20.78
N ILE A 882 -30.15 -9.08 -19.89
CA ILE A 882 -31.41 -9.73 -20.27
C ILE A 882 -32.43 -8.67 -20.72
N GLU A 883 -32.53 -7.56 -20.00
CA GLU A 883 -33.41 -6.43 -20.33
C GLU A 883 -33.02 -5.78 -21.66
N ASN A 884 -31.73 -5.51 -21.90
CA ASN A 884 -31.22 -5.02 -23.18
C ASN A 884 -31.42 -6.03 -24.33
N GLY A 885 -31.39 -7.33 -24.03
CA GLY A 885 -31.58 -8.39 -25.02
C GLY A 885 -33.05 -8.68 -25.39
N ILE A 886 -33.99 -8.41 -24.48
CA ILE A 886 -35.40 -8.83 -24.58
C ILE A 886 -36.39 -7.64 -24.56
N GLY A 887 -36.00 -6.48 -24.04
CA GLY A 887 -36.90 -5.32 -23.81
C GLY A 887 -37.68 -4.89 -25.04
N ASP A 888 -37.00 -4.71 -26.18
CA ASP A 888 -37.63 -4.44 -27.47
C ASP A 888 -38.60 -5.55 -27.91
N ILE A 889 -38.28 -6.82 -27.63
CA ILE A 889 -39.07 -7.98 -28.07
C ILE A 889 -40.41 -8.00 -27.34
N VAL A 890 -40.42 -7.72 -26.04
CA VAL A 890 -41.64 -7.69 -25.22
C VAL A 890 -42.47 -6.44 -25.53
N THR A 891 -41.85 -5.28 -25.69
CA THR A 891 -42.59 -4.01 -25.92
C THR A 891 -43.13 -3.86 -27.35
N THR A 892 -42.45 -4.41 -28.36
CA THR A 892 -42.87 -4.29 -29.77
C THR A 892 -43.43 -5.58 -30.37
N GLY A 893 -43.52 -6.66 -29.59
CA GLY A 893 -43.87 -8.00 -30.07
C GLY A 893 -42.94 -8.54 -31.17
N SER A 894 -41.75 -7.94 -31.35
CA SER A 894 -40.92 -8.10 -32.54
C SER A 894 -39.49 -8.50 -32.23
N THR A 895 -38.96 -9.46 -32.96
CA THR A 895 -37.54 -9.82 -32.91
C THR A 895 -36.73 -9.01 -33.93
N LYS A 896 -35.42 -9.27 -34.02
CA LYS A 896 -34.55 -8.67 -35.05
C LYS A 896 -35.02 -8.94 -36.49
N TYR A 897 -35.61 -10.12 -36.75
CA TYR A 897 -35.95 -10.58 -38.10
C TYR A 897 -37.47 -10.69 -38.35
N PHE A 898 -38.27 -10.77 -37.29
CA PHE A 898 -39.73 -10.70 -37.35
C PHE A 898 -40.15 -9.35 -36.75
N LYS A 899 -40.30 -8.34 -37.60
CA LYS A 899 -40.65 -6.96 -37.22
C LYS A 899 -42.09 -6.63 -37.62
N THR A 900 -42.85 -6.09 -36.67
CA THR A 900 -44.10 -5.37 -36.91
C THR A 900 -43.97 -3.95 -36.33
N ASN A 901 -44.64 -2.98 -36.93
CA ASN A 901 -44.74 -1.62 -36.39
C ASN A 901 -46.22 -1.31 -36.20
N THR A 902 -46.70 -1.45 -34.96
CA THR A 902 -48.11 -1.30 -34.64
C THR A 902 -48.36 -1.16 -33.15
N ASP A 903 -49.42 -0.43 -32.83
CA ASP A 903 -50.06 -0.19 -31.54
C ASP A 903 -51.41 -0.95 -31.41
N GLY A 904 -51.77 -1.76 -32.41
CA GLY A 904 -53.02 -2.52 -32.45
C GLY A 904 -52.99 -3.79 -31.59
N VAL A 905 -54.16 -4.40 -31.43
CA VAL A 905 -54.34 -5.64 -30.63
C VAL A 905 -53.50 -6.81 -31.15
N ASP A 906 -53.24 -7.78 -30.28
CA ASP A 906 -52.46 -8.99 -30.59
C ASP A 906 -52.96 -9.77 -31.82
N ALA A 907 -52.04 -10.49 -32.46
CA ALA A 907 -52.35 -11.47 -33.50
C ALA A 907 -52.98 -12.73 -32.87
N ASN A 908 -54.01 -13.30 -33.51
CA ASN A 908 -54.77 -14.42 -32.98
C ASN A 908 -54.76 -15.63 -33.93
N ALA A 909 -53.93 -16.62 -33.62
CA ALA A 909 -53.91 -17.93 -34.27
C ALA A 909 -54.95 -18.86 -33.60
N GLN A 910 -56.22 -18.72 -34.00
CA GLN A 910 -57.36 -19.39 -33.39
C GLN A 910 -57.58 -20.82 -33.93
N GLY A 911 -57.30 -21.06 -35.21
CA GLY A 911 -57.41 -22.37 -35.83
C GLY A 911 -56.28 -23.31 -35.42
N ALA A 912 -56.53 -24.63 -35.46
CA ALA A 912 -55.48 -25.63 -35.29
C ALA A 912 -54.42 -25.47 -36.40
N ASP A 913 -53.14 -25.58 -36.03
CA ASP A 913 -51.98 -25.35 -36.92
C ASP A 913 -52.01 -24.02 -37.71
N SER A 914 -52.72 -23.01 -37.19
CA SER A 914 -52.84 -21.69 -37.83
C SER A 914 -51.71 -20.73 -37.45
N VAL A 915 -51.49 -19.71 -38.28
CA VAL A 915 -50.45 -18.68 -38.09
C VAL A 915 -51.04 -17.29 -38.34
N ALA A 916 -50.95 -16.40 -37.35
CA ALA A 916 -51.40 -15.01 -37.45
C ALA A 916 -50.20 -14.06 -37.30
N ILE A 917 -49.97 -13.16 -38.27
CA ILE A 917 -48.80 -12.27 -38.34
C ILE A 917 -49.27 -10.84 -38.57
N GLY A 918 -49.02 -9.97 -37.59
CA GLY A 918 -49.43 -8.56 -37.58
C GLY A 918 -50.63 -8.32 -36.68
N SER A 919 -50.75 -7.11 -36.14
CA SER A 919 -51.81 -6.72 -35.20
C SER A 919 -53.22 -6.97 -35.75
N GLY A 920 -54.14 -7.43 -34.89
CA GLY A 920 -55.52 -7.72 -35.26
C GLY A 920 -55.69 -8.79 -36.35
N SER A 921 -54.63 -9.50 -36.74
CA SER A 921 -54.75 -10.63 -37.66
C SER A 921 -55.41 -11.83 -36.96
N ILE A 922 -56.31 -12.51 -37.67
CA ILE A 922 -57.11 -13.62 -37.12
C ILE A 922 -57.03 -14.79 -38.10
N ALA A 923 -56.27 -15.82 -37.75
CA ALA A 923 -56.27 -17.09 -38.48
C ALA A 923 -57.27 -18.03 -37.81
N ALA A 924 -58.51 -18.01 -38.27
CA ALA A 924 -59.65 -18.67 -37.63
C ALA A 924 -59.80 -20.15 -38.01
N ALA A 925 -59.34 -20.53 -39.20
CA ALA A 925 -59.50 -21.89 -39.74
C ALA A 925 -58.24 -22.76 -39.59
N GLU A 926 -58.42 -24.07 -39.70
CA GLU A 926 -57.34 -25.08 -39.63
C GLU A 926 -56.30 -24.90 -40.74
N ASN A 927 -55.00 -25.01 -40.38
CA ASN A 927 -53.86 -24.89 -41.29
C ASN A 927 -53.92 -23.61 -42.16
N SER A 928 -54.40 -22.50 -41.58
CA SER A 928 -54.57 -21.22 -42.27
C SER A 928 -53.55 -20.17 -41.81
N VAL A 929 -53.21 -19.23 -42.70
CA VAL A 929 -52.26 -18.15 -42.42
C VAL A 929 -52.90 -16.79 -42.65
N ALA A 930 -53.03 -15.99 -41.61
CA ALA A 930 -53.45 -14.59 -41.70
C ALA A 930 -52.21 -13.69 -41.70
N LEU A 931 -51.82 -13.19 -42.88
CA LEU A 931 -50.58 -12.45 -43.10
C LEU A 931 -50.84 -10.95 -43.29
N GLY A 932 -50.37 -10.14 -42.34
CA GLY A 932 -50.52 -8.68 -42.30
C GLY A 932 -51.58 -8.20 -41.32
N THR A 933 -51.44 -6.95 -40.85
CA THR A 933 -52.37 -6.30 -39.91
C THR A 933 -53.82 -6.41 -40.37
N ASN A 934 -54.72 -6.81 -39.47
CA ASN A 934 -56.16 -7.03 -39.73
C ASN A 934 -56.49 -8.04 -40.84
N SER A 935 -55.55 -8.92 -41.23
CA SER A 935 -55.85 -10.03 -42.14
C SER A 935 -56.69 -11.11 -41.43
N VAL A 936 -57.66 -11.69 -42.14
CA VAL A 936 -58.53 -12.75 -41.63
C VAL A 936 -58.44 -13.96 -42.55
N ALA A 937 -58.12 -15.13 -41.99
CA ALA A 937 -58.09 -16.40 -42.70
C ALA A 937 -59.14 -17.34 -42.09
N ASP A 938 -60.34 -17.31 -42.66
CA ASP A 938 -61.55 -17.99 -42.19
C ASP A 938 -61.90 -19.26 -42.97
N GLU A 939 -61.09 -19.64 -43.96
CA GLU A 939 -61.17 -20.91 -44.70
C GLU A 939 -59.93 -21.79 -44.46
N ALA A 940 -60.13 -23.11 -44.32
CA ALA A 940 -59.06 -24.04 -44.00
C ALA A 940 -58.07 -24.23 -45.16
N ASN A 941 -56.77 -24.41 -44.85
CA ASN A 941 -55.68 -24.53 -45.83
C ASN A 941 -55.50 -23.30 -46.76
N THR A 942 -55.79 -22.09 -46.26
CA THR A 942 -55.65 -20.84 -47.02
C THR A 942 -54.57 -19.91 -46.47
N VAL A 943 -53.99 -19.08 -47.32
CA VAL A 943 -53.13 -17.95 -46.93
C VAL A 943 -53.87 -16.66 -47.28
N SER A 944 -54.42 -15.99 -46.27
CA SER A 944 -55.09 -14.71 -46.43
C SER A 944 -54.11 -13.57 -46.24
N VAL A 945 -54.05 -12.66 -47.22
CA VAL A 945 -53.25 -11.43 -47.18
C VAL A 945 -54.10 -10.20 -46.82
N GLY A 946 -55.35 -10.37 -46.39
CA GLY A 946 -56.26 -9.27 -46.06
C GLY A 946 -57.56 -9.76 -45.44
N SER A 947 -58.65 -9.01 -45.64
CA SER A 947 -59.99 -9.38 -45.20
C SER A 947 -61.01 -9.15 -46.33
N SER A 948 -62.28 -9.47 -46.08
CA SER A 948 -63.40 -9.12 -46.97
C SER A 948 -63.61 -7.61 -47.14
N THR A 949 -63.13 -6.79 -46.20
CA THR A 949 -63.22 -5.31 -46.25
C THR A 949 -61.94 -4.62 -46.71
N GLN A 950 -60.77 -5.28 -46.57
CA GLN A 950 -59.48 -4.73 -47.00
C GLN A 950 -58.59 -5.83 -47.58
N GLN A 951 -58.58 -5.98 -48.91
CA GLN A 951 -57.67 -6.89 -49.61
C GLN A 951 -56.27 -6.27 -49.77
N ARG A 952 -55.26 -7.11 -50.04
CA ARG A 952 -53.92 -6.66 -50.46
C ARG A 952 -53.55 -7.24 -51.81
N ARG A 953 -52.81 -6.47 -52.61
CA ARG A 953 -52.15 -6.96 -53.82
C ARG A 953 -50.90 -7.74 -53.41
N ILE A 954 -50.70 -8.93 -53.98
CA ILE A 954 -49.43 -9.63 -53.90
C ILE A 954 -48.54 -9.08 -55.02
N THR A 955 -47.47 -8.36 -54.65
CA THR A 955 -46.55 -7.70 -55.60
C THR A 955 -45.28 -8.54 -55.81
N ASN A 956 -44.55 -8.26 -56.89
CA ASN A 956 -43.29 -8.95 -57.24
C ASN A 956 -43.44 -10.48 -57.46
N VAL A 957 -44.65 -10.94 -57.80
CA VAL A 957 -44.92 -12.33 -58.18
C VAL A 957 -44.26 -12.63 -59.52
N ALA A 958 -43.30 -13.54 -59.53
CA ALA A 958 -42.66 -14.05 -60.74
C ALA A 958 -43.69 -14.73 -61.67
N ALA A 959 -43.31 -14.99 -62.93
CA ALA A 959 -44.17 -15.76 -63.81
C ALA A 959 -44.25 -17.22 -63.32
N GLY A 960 -45.44 -17.69 -62.97
CA GLY A 960 -45.66 -19.07 -62.53
C GLY A 960 -45.31 -20.08 -63.62
N VAL A 961 -44.63 -21.17 -63.24
CA VAL A 961 -44.12 -22.20 -64.17
C VAL A 961 -44.84 -23.53 -63.97
N ASN A 962 -45.06 -23.92 -62.72
CA ASN A 962 -45.82 -25.12 -62.37
C ASN A 962 -47.33 -24.83 -62.33
N ASN A 963 -48.15 -25.88 -62.46
CA ASN A 963 -49.61 -25.77 -62.43
C ASN A 963 -50.18 -25.18 -61.13
N THR A 964 -49.41 -25.18 -60.04
CA THR A 964 -49.77 -24.67 -58.71
C THR A 964 -49.15 -23.32 -58.38
N ASP A 965 -48.36 -22.73 -59.29
CA ASP A 965 -47.76 -21.41 -59.08
C ASP A 965 -48.79 -20.30 -59.33
N ALA A 966 -48.67 -19.17 -58.65
CA ALA A 966 -49.52 -18.01 -58.89
C ALA A 966 -49.23 -17.38 -60.25
N VAL A 967 -50.29 -17.13 -61.04
CA VAL A 967 -50.20 -16.44 -62.34
C VAL A 967 -50.09 -14.94 -62.10
N ASN A 968 -49.08 -14.29 -62.70
CA ASN A 968 -48.94 -12.84 -62.62
C ASN A 968 -49.67 -12.11 -63.77
N VAL A 969 -49.86 -10.79 -63.63
CA VAL A 969 -50.59 -9.97 -64.61
C VAL A 969 -49.93 -9.98 -66.00
N ALA A 970 -48.61 -10.17 -66.08
CA ALA A 970 -47.91 -10.24 -67.37
C ALA A 970 -48.26 -11.54 -68.13
N GLN A 971 -48.36 -12.67 -67.43
CA GLN A 971 -48.81 -13.94 -68.02
C GLN A 971 -50.27 -13.88 -68.48
N LEU A 972 -51.15 -13.27 -67.67
CA LEU A 972 -52.55 -13.07 -68.05
C LEU A 972 -52.67 -12.23 -69.33
N LYS A 973 -51.95 -11.11 -69.41
CA LYS A 973 -51.92 -10.25 -70.61
C LYS A 973 -51.30 -10.96 -71.82
N ALA A 974 -50.27 -11.77 -71.64
CA ALA A 974 -49.68 -12.57 -72.72
C ALA A 974 -50.66 -13.64 -73.24
N SER A 975 -51.45 -14.25 -72.35
CA SER A 975 -52.52 -15.18 -72.73
C SER A 975 -53.70 -14.48 -73.41
N GLU A 976 -54.02 -13.25 -73.01
CA GLU A 976 -55.09 -12.45 -73.61
C GLU A 976 -54.73 -11.98 -75.02
N ALA A 977 -53.48 -11.56 -75.26
CA ALA A 977 -53.01 -11.06 -76.55
C ALA A 977 -53.11 -12.08 -77.71
N GLY A 978 -53.21 -13.38 -77.42
CA GLY A 978 -53.45 -14.44 -78.41
C GLY A 978 -54.93 -14.85 -78.58
N SER A 979 -55.85 -14.22 -77.86
CA SER A 979 -57.27 -14.60 -77.82
C SER A 979 -58.07 -13.87 -78.91
N VAL A 980 -58.75 -14.62 -79.78
CA VAL A 980 -59.76 -14.04 -80.69
C VAL A 980 -61.02 -13.75 -79.87
N ARG A 981 -61.36 -12.47 -79.73
CA ARG A 981 -62.45 -11.99 -78.87
C ARG A 981 -63.43 -11.14 -79.66
N TYR A 982 -64.68 -11.17 -79.23
CA TYR A 982 -65.67 -10.15 -79.59
C TYR A 982 -65.48 -8.91 -78.73
N GLU A 983 -65.87 -7.75 -79.24
CA GLU A 983 -65.91 -6.51 -78.45
C GLU A 983 -66.83 -6.67 -77.24
N THR A 984 -66.41 -6.10 -76.10
CA THR A 984 -67.23 -6.05 -74.88
C THR A 984 -67.69 -4.61 -74.67
N ASN A 985 -69.00 -4.41 -74.64
CA ASN A 985 -69.62 -3.10 -74.46
C ASN A 985 -69.37 -2.54 -73.04
N ALA A 986 -69.57 -1.25 -72.85
CA ALA A 986 -69.38 -0.57 -71.56
C ALA A 986 -70.29 -1.07 -70.42
N ASP A 987 -71.37 -1.80 -70.74
CA ASP A 987 -72.27 -2.45 -69.78
C ASP A 987 -71.87 -3.90 -69.42
N GLY A 988 -70.77 -4.41 -69.98
CA GLY A 988 -70.28 -5.78 -69.80
C GLY A 988 -70.92 -6.81 -70.75
N SER A 989 -71.82 -6.41 -71.65
CA SER A 989 -72.37 -7.31 -72.67
C SER A 989 -71.39 -7.54 -73.83
N VAL A 990 -71.44 -8.72 -74.45
CA VAL A 990 -70.54 -9.10 -75.56
C VAL A 990 -71.23 -8.86 -76.90
N ASN A 991 -70.58 -8.14 -77.81
CA ASN A 991 -71.13 -7.82 -79.13
C ASN A 991 -70.81 -8.92 -80.15
N TYR A 992 -71.71 -9.90 -80.27
CA TYR A 992 -71.58 -11.00 -81.24
C TYR A 992 -71.89 -10.60 -82.71
N SER A 993 -72.35 -9.38 -82.98
CA SER A 993 -72.76 -8.97 -84.34
C SER A 993 -71.59 -8.73 -85.30
N VAL A 994 -70.40 -8.43 -84.77
CA VAL A 994 -69.18 -8.19 -85.55
C VAL A 994 -68.01 -8.86 -84.86
N LEU A 995 -67.26 -9.69 -85.59
CA LEU A 995 -65.97 -10.22 -85.15
C LEU A 995 -64.84 -9.51 -85.91
N ASN A 996 -64.25 -8.50 -85.27
CA ASN A 996 -63.11 -7.79 -85.82
C ASN A 996 -61.86 -8.68 -85.74
N LEU A 997 -61.24 -8.94 -86.89
CA LEU A 997 -59.94 -9.62 -87.00
C LEU A 997 -58.89 -8.64 -87.51
N GLY A 998 -57.62 -8.84 -87.12
CA GLY A 998 -56.53 -7.94 -87.51
C GLY A 998 -55.55 -7.72 -86.36
N ASP A 999 -54.67 -6.74 -86.55
CA ASP A 999 -53.69 -6.28 -85.54
C ASP A 999 -54.18 -5.06 -84.73
N GLY A 1000 -55.43 -4.63 -84.93
CA GLY A 1000 -56.00 -3.42 -84.30
C GLY A 1000 -55.54 -2.09 -84.88
N SER A 1001 -54.60 -2.08 -85.84
CA SER A 1001 -54.03 -0.88 -86.48
C SER A 1001 -54.36 -0.76 -87.98
N GLY A 1002 -55.16 -1.68 -88.50
CA GLY A 1002 -55.66 -1.69 -89.88
C GLY A 1002 -55.21 -2.89 -90.71
N GLY A 1003 -54.35 -3.76 -90.17
CA GLY A 1003 -53.99 -5.03 -90.80
C GLY A 1003 -55.15 -6.03 -90.80
N THR A 1004 -55.20 -6.93 -91.80
CA THR A 1004 -56.24 -7.95 -91.95
C THR A 1004 -55.70 -9.35 -91.65
N THR A 1005 -56.55 -10.25 -91.14
CA THR A 1005 -56.18 -11.64 -90.84
C THR A 1005 -56.70 -12.60 -91.90
N ARG A 1006 -55.82 -13.42 -92.48
CA ARG A 1006 -56.21 -14.52 -93.37
C ARG A 1006 -56.70 -15.72 -92.55
N ILE A 1007 -58.01 -15.97 -92.57
CA ILE A 1007 -58.61 -17.15 -91.93
C ILE A 1007 -58.20 -18.41 -92.70
N GLY A 1008 -57.35 -19.25 -92.09
CA GLY A 1008 -56.98 -20.57 -92.62
C GLY A 1008 -58.00 -21.65 -92.25
N ASN A 1009 -57.92 -22.81 -92.90
CA ASN A 1009 -58.73 -24.00 -92.59
C ASN A 1009 -60.26 -23.81 -92.67
N VAL A 1010 -60.73 -22.81 -93.44
CA VAL A 1010 -62.16 -22.62 -93.73
C VAL A 1010 -62.66 -23.75 -94.63
N SER A 1011 -63.60 -24.55 -94.11
CA SER A 1011 -64.26 -25.62 -94.85
C SER A 1011 -65.11 -25.08 -96.00
N ALA A 1012 -65.58 -25.94 -96.90
CA ALA A 1012 -66.51 -25.51 -97.94
C ALA A 1012 -67.86 -25.15 -97.30
N ALA A 1013 -68.36 -23.94 -97.55
CA ALA A 1013 -69.69 -23.49 -97.14
C ALA A 1013 -70.78 -24.46 -97.60
N VAL A 1014 -71.66 -24.86 -96.70
CA VAL A 1014 -72.81 -25.76 -96.96
C VAL A 1014 -74.13 -25.00 -96.85
N ASN A 1015 -74.24 -24.10 -95.86
CA ASN A 1015 -75.35 -23.18 -95.69
C ASN A 1015 -75.04 -21.80 -96.29
N ASP A 1016 -76.07 -21.03 -96.65
CA ASP A 1016 -75.93 -19.68 -97.22
C ASP A 1016 -75.18 -18.68 -96.32
N THR A 1017 -75.12 -18.93 -95.01
CA THR A 1017 -74.41 -18.11 -94.02
C THR A 1017 -73.02 -18.61 -93.65
N ASP A 1018 -72.57 -19.72 -94.23
CA ASP A 1018 -71.22 -20.24 -93.96
C ASP A 1018 -70.16 -19.44 -94.74
N ALA A 1019 -68.95 -19.33 -94.19
CA ALA A 1019 -67.86 -18.64 -94.88
C ALA A 1019 -67.38 -19.42 -96.12
N VAL A 1020 -67.56 -18.83 -97.31
CA VAL A 1020 -67.15 -19.45 -98.59
C VAL A 1020 -65.62 -19.52 -98.69
N ASN A 1021 -65.09 -20.70 -99.03
CA ASN A 1021 -63.65 -20.88 -99.18
C ASN A 1021 -63.15 -20.66 -100.63
N TYR A 1022 -61.85 -20.47 -100.78
CA TYR A 1022 -61.24 -20.14 -102.08
C TYR A 1022 -61.36 -21.26 -103.12
N ALA A 1023 -61.60 -22.51 -102.73
CA ALA A 1023 -61.84 -23.61 -103.66
C ALA A 1023 -63.25 -23.55 -104.26
N GLN A 1024 -64.26 -23.16 -103.47
CA GLN A 1024 -65.62 -22.95 -103.96
C GLN A 1024 -65.70 -21.76 -104.93
N LEU A 1025 -65.05 -20.64 -104.59
CA LEU A 1025 -65.02 -19.48 -105.47
C LEU A 1025 -64.42 -19.80 -106.84
N LYS A 1026 -63.33 -20.57 -106.89
CA LYS A 1026 -62.74 -21.02 -108.16
C LYS A 1026 -63.67 -21.95 -108.95
N ARG A 1027 -64.34 -22.89 -108.28
CA ARG A 1027 -65.32 -23.79 -108.93
C ARG A 1027 -66.50 -23.03 -109.54
N SER A 1028 -67.02 -22.01 -108.85
CA SER A 1028 -68.06 -21.14 -109.38
C SER A 1028 -67.63 -20.39 -110.65
N VAL A 1029 -66.36 -19.97 -110.74
CA VAL A 1029 -65.80 -19.34 -111.95
C VAL A 1029 -65.63 -20.35 -113.10
N GLU A 1030 -65.24 -21.59 -112.81
CA GLU A 1030 -65.14 -22.69 -113.80
C GLU A 1030 -66.52 -23.05 -114.38
N GLU A 1031 -67.56 -23.06 -113.56
CA GLU A 1031 -68.96 -23.25 -113.98
C GLU A 1031 -69.45 -22.11 -114.90
N ALA A 1032 -69.12 -20.85 -114.58
CA ALA A 1032 -69.46 -19.69 -115.40
C ALA A 1032 -68.75 -19.65 -116.77
N ASN A 1033 -67.50 -20.11 -116.83
CA ASN A 1033 -66.77 -20.25 -118.10
C ASN A 1033 -67.41 -21.33 -118.99
N THR A 1034 -67.78 -22.47 -118.41
CA THR A 1034 -68.43 -23.59 -119.12
C THR A 1034 -69.75 -23.15 -119.78
N TYR A 1035 -70.54 -22.30 -119.11
CA TYR A 1035 -71.76 -21.71 -119.67
C TYR A 1035 -71.48 -20.79 -120.88
N THR A 1036 -70.36 -20.08 -120.87
CA THR A 1036 -69.96 -19.15 -121.94
C THR A 1036 -69.56 -19.90 -123.22
N ASP A 1037 -68.79 -20.98 -123.08
CA ASP A 1037 -68.37 -21.83 -124.21
C ASP A 1037 -69.57 -22.47 -124.93
N GLN A 1038 -70.58 -22.91 -124.16
CA GLN A 1038 -71.81 -23.49 -124.72
C GLN A 1038 -72.55 -22.53 -125.65
N LYS A 1039 -72.57 -21.22 -125.34
CA LYS A 1039 -73.26 -20.21 -126.17
C LYS A 1039 -72.51 -19.85 -127.45
N MET A 1040 -71.17 -19.94 -127.46
CA MET A 1040 -70.38 -19.72 -128.68
C MET A 1040 -70.57 -20.84 -129.72
N GLY A 1041 -70.81 -22.08 -129.29
CA GLY A 1041 -71.09 -23.21 -130.18
C GLY A 1041 -72.36 -23.06 -131.02
N GLU A 1042 -73.43 -22.50 -130.44
CA GLU A 1042 -74.71 -22.27 -131.14
C GLU A 1042 -74.58 -21.25 -132.29
N MET A 1043 -73.70 -20.25 -132.14
CA MET A 1043 -73.51 -19.17 -133.11
C MET A 1043 -72.86 -19.66 -134.42
N ASN A 1044 -71.88 -20.57 -134.30
CA ASN A 1044 -71.12 -21.10 -135.44
C ASN A 1044 -72.01 -21.90 -136.43
N SER A 1045 -73.07 -22.56 -135.93
CA SER A 1045 -73.99 -23.34 -136.77
C SER A 1045 -74.93 -22.47 -137.62
N LYS A 1046 -75.24 -21.24 -137.20
CA LYS A 1046 -76.07 -20.31 -138.00
C LYS A 1046 -75.35 -19.76 -139.23
N ILE A 1047 -74.03 -19.58 -139.16
CA ILE A 1047 -73.24 -18.95 -140.23
C ILE A 1047 -73.19 -19.85 -141.47
N LYS A 1048 -72.96 -21.17 -141.30
CA LYS A 1048 -72.97 -22.14 -142.41
C LYS A 1048 -74.29 -22.22 -143.18
N GLY A 1049 -75.42 -21.88 -142.55
CA GLY A 1049 -76.73 -21.85 -143.21
C GLY A 1049 -76.89 -20.73 -144.23
N VAL A 1050 -76.07 -19.67 -144.16
CA VAL A 1050 -76.14 -18.51 -145.05
C VAL A 1050 -75.31 -18.73 -146.32
N GLU A 1051 -74.13 -19.33 -146.21
CA GLU A 1051 -73.21 -19.59 -147.34
C GLU A 1051 -73.85 -20.48 -148.42
N ASN A 1052 -74.62 -21.50 -148.02
CA ASN A 1052 -75.27 -22.43 -148.95
C ASN A 1052 -76.36 -21.73 -149.79
N LYS A 1053 -77.13 -20.81 -149.20
CA LYS A 1053 -78.18 -20.06 -149.93
C LYS A 1053 -77.62 -19.08 -150.95
N MET A 1054 -76.50 -18.41 -150.66
CA MET A 1054 -75.88 -17.51 -151.64
C MET A 1054 -75.30 -18.26 -152.85
N SER A 1055 -74.79 -19.48 -152.64
CA SER A 1055 -74.23 -20.32 -153.70
C SER A 1055 -75.28 -20.73 -154.74
N GLY A 1056 -76.50 -21.08 -154.32
CA GLY A 1056 -77.61 -21.43 -155.23
C GLY A 1056 -78.13 -20.27 -156.10
N GLY A 1057 -78.06 -19.03 -155.59
CA GLY A 1057 -78.44 -17.84 -156.37
C GLY A 1057 -77.52 -17.58 -157.57
N ILE A 1058 -76.21 -17.79 -157.38
CA ILE A 1058 -75.19 -17.58 -158.43
C ILE A 1058 -75.33 -18.61 -159.56
N ALA A 1059 -75.62 -19.88 -159.23
CA ALA A 1059 -75.87 -20.91 -160.23
C ALA A 1059 -77.03 -20.53 -161.18
N SER A 1060 -78.10 -19.93 -160.65
CA SER A 1060 -79.27 -19.47 -161.43
C SER A 1060 -78.91 -18.34 -162.41
N ALA A 1061 -78.11 -17.38 -161.98
CA ALA A 1061 -77.67 -16.26 -162.82
C ALA A 1061 -76.83 -16.75 -164.02
N MET A 1062 -75.94 -17.73 -163.80
CA MET A 1062 -75.15 -18.32 -164.89
C MET A 1062 -76.01 -19.12 -165.88
N ALA A 1063 -77.03 -19.83 -165.39
CA ALA A 1063 -77.97 -20.55 -166.26
C ALA A 1063 -78.73 -19.58 -167.19
N MET A 1064 -79.20 -18.42 -166.70
CA MET A 1064 -79.88 -17.43 -167.54
C MET A 1064 -78.98 -16.81 -168.62
N ALA A 1065 -77.70 -16.57 -168.31
CA ALA A 1065 -76.77 -15.92 -169.23
C ALA A 1065 -76.45 -16.76 -170.48
N GLY A 1066 -76.61 -18.09 -170.40
CA GLY A 1066 -76.30 -19.02 -171.49
C GLY A 1066 -77.37 -19.15 -172.59
N LEU A 1067 -78.47 -18.39 -172.54
CA LEU A 1067 -79.61 -18.55 -173.46
C LEU A 1067 -79.38 -17.82 -174.82
N PRO A 1068 -79.26 -18.54 -175.95
CA PRO A 1068 -79.14 -17.93 -177.28
C PRO A 1068 -80.43 -17.20 -177.73
N GLN A 1069 -80.28 -16.28 -178.69
CA GLN A 1069 -81.35 -15.43 -179.23
C GLN A 1069 -81.55 -15.58 -180.74
N ALA A 1070 -82.72 -15.16 -181.24
CA ALA A 1070 -83.00 -15.02 -182.66
C ALA A 1070 -82.29 -13.78 -183.29
N TYR A 1071 -81.98 -13.86 -184.59
CA TYR A 1071 -81.23 -12.82 -185.34
C TYR A 1071 -81.80 -12.49 -186.74
N ALA A 1072 -82.90 -13.13 -187.17
CA ALA A 1072 -83.50 -12.93 -188.49
C ALA A 1072 -84.84 -12.19 -188.39
N PRO A 1073 -85.17 -11.24 -189.31
CA PRO A 1073 -86.43 -10.50 -189.26
C PRO A 1073 -87.66 -11.44 -189.28
N GLY A 1074 -88.57 -11.24 -188.33
CA GLY A 1074 -89.78 -12.07 -188.18
C GLY A 1074 -89.58 -13.45 -187.53
N ALA A 1075 -88.37 -13.79 -187.05
CA ALA A 1075 -88.09 -15.10 -186.46
C ALA A 1075 -88.27 -15.15 -184.92
N ASN A 1076 -88.72 -16.32 -184.44
CA ASN A 1076 -88.89 -16.67 -183.02
C ASN A 1076 -87.96 -17.84 -182.64
N MET A 1077 -87.44 -17.84 -181.42
CA MET A 1077 -86.57 -18.91 -180.88
C MET A 1077 -86.93 -19.23 -179.42
N THR A 1078 -86.96 -20.52 -179.07
CA THR A 1078 -87.00 -21.01 -177.67
C THR A 1078 -85.67 -21.70 -177.35
N SER A 1079 -85.13 -21.48 -176.15
CA SER A 1079 -83.82 -22.00 -175.72
C SER A 1079 -83.83 -22.47 -174.26
N ILE A 1080 -82.88 -23.35 -173.92
CA ILE A 1080 -82.67 -23.91 -172.59
C ILE A 1080 -81.16 -23.93 -172.27
N ALA A 1081 -80.78 -23.62 -171.04
CA ALA A 1081 -79.39 -23.54 -170.57
C ALA A 1081 -79.27 -23.99 -169.10
N GLY A 1082 -78.06 -24.27 -168.63
CA GLY A 1082 -77.80 -24.71 -167.26
C GLY A 1082 -76.50 -24.14 -166.69
N GLY A 1083 -76.42 -24.04 -165.36
CA GLY A 1083 -75.27 -23.48 -164.64
C GLY A 1083 -75.07 -24.14 -163.27
N THR A 1084 -73.85 -24.09 -162.73
CA THR A 1084 -73.50 -24.70 -161.43
C THR A 1084 -72.40 -23.91 -160.72
N PHE A 1085 -72.50 -23.76 -159.39
CA PHE A 1085 -71.55 -23.02 -158.56
C PHE A 1085 -71.52 -23.59 -157.13
N ASN A 1086 -70.32 -23.86 -156.59
CA ASN A 1086 -70.08 -24.36 -155.22
C ASN A 1086 -71.03 -25.49 -154.76
N GLY A 1087 -71.21 -26.52 -155.61
CA GLY A 1087 -72.06 -27.69 -155.30
C GLY A 1087 -73.55 -27.50 -155.63
N GLU A 1088 -73.99 -26.26 -155.86
CA GLU A 1088 -75.36 -25.94 -156.28
C GLU A 1088 -75.48 -25.89 -157.81
N SER A 1089 -76.66 -26.17 -158.34
CA SER A 1089 -76.94 -26.26 -159.78
C SER A 1089 -78.31 -25.67 -160.12
N ALA A 1090 -78.46 -25.15 -161.35
CA ALA A 1090 -79.66 -24.47 -161.81
C ALA A 1090 -79.88 -24.63 -163.32
N VAL A 1091 -81.14 -24.53 -163.75
CA VAL A 1091 -81.58 -24.64 -165.15
C VAL A 1091 -82.40 -23.41 -165.53
N ALA A 1092 -82.20 -22.90 -166.75
CA ALA A 1092 -82.90 -21.76 -167.34
C ALA A 1092 -83.63 -22.13 -168.64
N ILE A 1093 -84.80 -21.55 -168.88
CA ILE A 1093 -85.53 -21.62 -170.15
C ILE A 1093 -85.82 -20.19 -170.62
N GLY A 1094 -85.71 -19.91 -171.92
CA GLY A 1094 -86.03 -18.60 -172.49
C GLY A 1094 -86.66 -18.65 -173.88
N VAL A 1095 -87.27 -17.53 -174.26
CA VAL A 1095 -87.94 -17.29 -175.55
C VAL A 1095 -87.50 -15.93 -176.08
N SER A 1096 -87.24 -15.81 -177.38
CA SER A 1096 -86.87 -14.54 -178.03
C SER A 1096 -87.49 -14.37 -179.42
N MET A 1097 -87.71 -13.12 -179.82
CA MET A 1097 -88.39 -12.71 -181.07
C MET A 1097 -87.74 -11.46 -181.67
N VAL A 1098 -87.69 -11.36 -183.01
CA VAL A 1098 -87.24 -10.16 -183.75
C VAL A 1098 -88.37 -9.58 -184.60
N SER A 1099 -88.55 -8.25 -184.61
CA SER A 1099 -89.62 -7.58 -185.37
C SER A 1099 -89.44 -7.68 -186.89
N GLU A 1100 -90.54 -7.61 -187.64
CA GLU A 1100 -90.54 -7.71 -189.12
C GLU A 1100 -89.72 -6.61 -189.81
N SER A 1101 -89.60 -5.44 -189.18
CA SER A 1101 -88.72 -4.34 -189.62
C SER A 1101 -87.23 -4.54 -189.34
N GLY A 1102 -86.84 -5.64 -188.68
CA GLY A 1102 -85.46 -5.92 -188.26
C GLY A 1102 -84.97 -5.16 -187.02
N GLY A 1103 -85.70 -4.13 -186.56
CA GLY A 1103 -85.21 -3.20 -185.54
C GLY A 1103 -85.35 -3.61 -184.07
N TRP A 1104 -86.32 -4.42 -183.67
CA TRP A 1104 -86.57 -4.74 -182.24
C TRP A 1104 -86.38 -6.22 -181.92
N VAL A 1105 -85.75 -6.51 -180.77
CA VAL A 1105 -85.58 -7.85 -180.21
C VAL A 1105 -86.20 -7.93 -178.81
N TYR A 1106 -87.04 -8.92 -178.56
CA TYR A 1106 -87.67 -9.19 -177.26
C TYR A 1106 -87.17 -10.52 -176.68
N LYS A 1107 -87.05 -10.61 -175.34
CA LYS A 1107 -86.66 -11.83 -174.59
C LYS A 1107 -87.47 -12.00 -173.32
N LEU A 1108 -87.80 -13.25 -172.98
CA LEU A 1108 -88.39 -13.68 -171.70
C LEU A 1108 -87.65 -14.95 -171.23
N GLN A 1109 -87.28 -15.05 -169.96
CA GLN A 1109 -86.53 -16.19 -169.41
C GLN A 1109 -86.82 -16.47 -167.92
N GLY A 1110 -86.67 -17.73 -167.47
CA GLY A 1110 -86.91 -18.17 -166.09
C GLY A 1110 -86.00 -19.33 -165.65
N THR A 1111 -85.75 -19.47 -164.34
CA THR A 1111 -84.87 -20.50 -163.73
C THR A 1111 -85.43 -21.17 -162.47
N SER A 1112 -84.81 -22.31 -162.11
CA SER A 1112 -84.90 -22.98 -160.81
C SER A 1112 -83.54 -23.56 -160.38
N ASN A 1113 -83.26 -23.66 -159.07
CA ASN A 1113 -82.00 -24.19 -158.50
C ASN A 1113 -82.17 -25.34 -157.48
N SER A 1114 -81.05 -25.97 -157.08
CA SER A 1114 -80.98 -27.09 -156.14
C SER A 1114 -81.27 -26.76 -154.67
N GLN A 1115 -81.35 -25.48 -154.29
CA GLN A 1115 -81.88 -25.04 -152.98
C GLN A 1115 -83.41 -24.83 -152.99
N GLY A 1116 -84.06 -24.98 -154.16
CA GLY A 1116 -85.51 -24.89 -154.33
C GLY A 1116 -86.03 -23.49 -154.70
N ASP A 1117 -85.15 -22.54 -155.02
CA ASP A 1117 -85.53 -21.17 -155.40
C ASP A 1117 -85.82 -21.04 -156.91
N TYR A 1118 -86.64 -20.05 -157.28
CA TYR A 1118 -87.07 -19.77 -158.66
C TYR A 1118 -86.91 -18.28 -159.01
N SER A 1119 -86.62 -17.93 -160.27
CA SER A 1119 -86.57 -16.53 -160.73
C SER A 1119 -86.95 -16.36 -162.20
N ALA A 1120 -87.33 -15.14 -162.62
CA ALA A 1120 -87.70 -14.81 -164.00
C ALA A 1120 -87.26 -13.38 -164.40
N ALA A 1121 -87.00 -13.17 -165.69
CA ALA A 1121 -86.58 -11.90 -166.28
C ALA A 1121 -87.15 -11.69 -167.68
N ILE A 1122 -87.40 -10.43 -168.06
CA ILE A 1122 -87.88 -10.02 -169.38
C ILE A 1122 -87.05 -8.82 -169.86
N GLY A 1123 -86.82 -8.70 -171.16
CA GLY A 1123 -86.05 -7.59 -171.73
C GLY A 1123 -86.38 -7.31 -173.20
N ALA A 1124 -86.17 -6.08 -173.63
CA ALA A 1124 -86.34 -5.63 -175.01
C ALA A 1124 -85.15 -4.74 -175.41
N GLY A 1125 -84.67 -4.86 -176.65
CA GLY A 1125 -83.58 -4.08 -177.20
C GLY A 1125 -83.84 -3.66 -178.64
N PHE A 1126 -83.31 -2.51 -179.02
CA PHE A 1126 -83.38 -1.98 -180.40
C PHE A 1126 -82.00 -2.12 -181.07
N GLN A 1127 -82.00 -2.54 -182.33
CA GLN A 1127 -80.83 -2.68 -183.19
C GLN A 1127 -81.02 -1.79 -184.42
N TRP A 1128 -79.99 -1.04 -184.77
CA TRP A 1128 -79.96 -0.12 -185.92
C TRP A 1128 -79.29 -0.73 -187.15
#